data_AF-A0A8J7CJI0-F1
#
_entry.id   AF-A0A8J7CJI0-F1
#
_cell.length_a   1.000
_cell.length_b   1.000
_cell.length_c   1.000
_cell.angle_alpha   90.00
_cell.angle_beta   90.00
_cell.angle_gamma   90.00
#
_symmetry.space_group_name_H-M   'P 1'
#
loop_
_entity.id
_entity.type
_entity.pdbx_description
1 polymer ?
#
loop_
_entity_poly.entity_id
_entity_poly.type
_entity_poly.pdbx_seq_one_letter_code
_entity_poly.pdbx_strand_id
1 'polypeptide(L)'
;MNSEPKKIITLFCGGDVNLGRRMNFLSKKLKPFVGIKEMTQADCRLVNLECVIGTQGEQNSVKHYFYLRARPEQTNILTKANIDIVTTANNHAGDYGTESLLEELGYLDTAGILHAGSGKNLEEAFAPVYKKIDDITLAIFSVDSRKRTSAATDDSPGTAYLPINKPKLWEKTFKRRIREAHKKAHVVIVCPHWGINKVYKPSEETKSIAHLLIDLGADAVIGSHAHFFQGVESYKNRPIIYDLGDFLFDSVRRIAGGFTLEISSDGVESVNFVPLIKDFGYTTKAKGVLALRIRRHFIALCKEFGTETKISDAGVVEISFTPPPRESEIMEDFANDEPERRLIEPLAEPRPEWIVDKVPKEAIIPPQSFGKLKLLGYYIPPECRVLTKPRMLYVETYWTIEEPFDKNYLLTIRGVPARECDMPIYGQGKVTHDFLDYMWPIERWIPGVIYREKIGLLPPRDGSKLINVDLQIEIKVANDEEVLGEFKDPNLIKMQIEGLLYHNTDFDDVVYQSELGKCWTAEQLAKVTGGSWIVPPPEGWYAQSFRLSSTGTKIKSRPTLFLDTNDDADKKILENIAELDGAIVSHDVEGLPPNFPLLKVSNVNRAIFELGVAARKRFQGKVIAVTGSNGKTTTCNMIEHVLKDNHKVTATRENRNLYLQVAWIFAHVNPDDAFAVLEVSLPALSERRGSITYDITPNVAVVTSIAPAHLSHKGASSVEGIANFKKHIFCGMSAGSYAILNRDMPCYEIFEQKAKEHRLNIITFGTHPEALVRMPELKDGGAFFVAGNAYKLSCPVPAEQLYDALATVAVSIAVGIPIEKTLDYLKTFTPVEGRGNILKVNLAGKNLTVIDSTKNANPVSMTYALQHLKSIEPNQAARVAILGDIAALGSKSIEYHKGLAEAMLAAEPDRILLCGEFMRYPYQMIKDKLNVTWFKTLEDLIKGFAEYLQNGDTVLIKSSAATGLSQIAKLLSKEEKNFD
;
A
#
# COMPACT_ATOMS: atom_id res chain seq x y z
N MET A 1 69.24 -2.76 -27.78
CA MET A 1 69.33 -3.66 -26.60
C MET A 1 68.07 -4.48 -26.59
N ASN A 2 68.18 -5.80 -26.81
CA ASN A 2 67.06 -6.72 -26.63
C ASN A 2 66.81 -6.82 -25.12
N SER A 3 65.86 -6.05 -24.59
CA SER A 3 65.30 -6.35 -23.28
C SER A 3 64.60 -7.70 -23.37
N GLU A 4 64.88 -8.61 -22.44
CA GLU A 4 64.10 -9.84 -22.28
C GLU A 4 62.60 -9.49 -22.26
N PRO A 5 61.72 -10.33 -22.83
CA PRO A 5 60.29 -10.08 -22.79
C PRO A 5 59.82 -9.97 -21.34
N LYS A 6 59.13 -8.87 -21.01
CA LYS A 6 58.58 -8.66 -19.66
C LYS A 6 57.64 -9.81 -19.32
N LYS A 7 57.77 -10.34 -18.11
CA LYS A 7 56.86 -11.38 -17.60
C LYS A 7 55.47 -10.77 -17.42
N ILE A 8 54.44 -11.48 -17.87
CA ILE A 8 53.03 -11.07 -17.77
C ILE A 8 52.31 -12.12 -16.93
N ILE A 9 51.59 -11.66 -15.92
CA ILE A 9 50.66 -12.48 -15.13
C ILE A 9 49.21 -12.08 -15.46
N THR A 10 48.26 -12.93 -15.11
CA THR A 10 46.83 -12.73 -15.34
C THR A 10 46.04 -12.65 -14.05
N LEU A 11 45.26 -11.57 -13.89
CA LEU A 11 44.32 -11.37 -12.78
C LEU A 11 42.89 -11.41 -13.30
N PHE A 12 42.11 -12.42 -12.91
CA PHE A 12 40.68 -12.46 -13.20
C PHE A 12 39.88 -11.73 -12.11
N CYS A 13 39.04 -10.78 -12.52
CA CYS A 13 38.14 -10.02 -11.66
C CYS A 13 36.68 -10.39 -11.96
N GLY A 14 35.99 -10.92 -10.95
CA GLY A 14 34.53 -11.01 -10.90
C GLY A 14 33.98 -9.91 -10.00
N GLY A 15 32.79 -9.38 -10.31
CA GLY A 15 32.15 -8.39 -9.46
C GLY A 15 31.48 -8.99 -8.23
N ASP A 16 30.23 -8.60 -7.97
CA ASP A 16 29.56 -8.91 -6.72
C ASP A 16 29.21 -10.41 -6.59
N VAL A 17 29.64 -11.01 -5.48
CA VAL A 17 29.37 -12.40 -5.08
C VAL A 17 28.60 -12.40 -3.77
N ASN A 18 27.37 -12.90 -3.80
CA ASN A 18 26.57 -13.17 -2.61
C ASN A 18 26.49 -14.68 -2.41
N LEU A 19 26.87 -15.15 -1.22
CA LEU A 19 26.81 -16.56 -0.81
C LEU A 19 25.64 -16.85 0.15
N GLY A 20 24.88 -15.83 0.53
CA GLY A 20 23.79 -15.93 1.49
C GLY A 20 22.42 -16.26 0.88
N ARG A 21 21.39 -16.23 1.74
CA ARG A 21 19.99 -16.51 1.38
C ARG A 21 19.85 -17.87 0.67
N ARG A 22 19.32 -17.88 -0.56
CA ARG A 22 19.00 -19.13 -1.29
C ARG A 22 20.22 -19.84 -1.88
N MET A 23 21.40 -19.20 -1.86
CA MET A 23 22.63 -19.83 -2.34
C MET A 23 22.98 -21.10 -1.60
N ASN A 24 22.59 -21.20 -0.32
CA ASN A 24 22.77 -22.39 0.50
C ASN A 24 22.13 -23.67 -0.10
N PHE A 25 21.03 -23.53 -0.85
CA PHE A 25 20.36 -24.64 -1.55
C PHE A 25 20.90 -24.82 -2.96
N LEU A 26 21.09 -23.70 -3.66
CA LEU A 26 21.47 -23.71 -5.07
C LEU A 26 22.85 -24.32 -5.27
N SER A 27 23.79 -24.07 -4.35
CA SER A 27 25.15 -24.64 -4.43
C SER A 27 25.20 -26.17 -4.29
N LYS A 28 24.18 -26.80 -3.69
CA LYS A 28 24.04 -28.27 -3.66
C LYS A 28 23.52 -28.84 -4.98
N LYS A 29 22.69 -28.09 -5.70
CA LYS A 29 22.01 -28.53 -6.94
C LYS A 29 22.77 -28.13 -8.20
N LEU A 30 23.50 -27.02 -8.15
CA LEU A 30 24.13 -26.36 -9.29
C LEU A 30 25.61 -26.13 -9.02
N LYS A 31 26.41 -26.15 -10.08
CA LYS A 31 27.80 -25.69 -10.02
C LYS A 31 27.80 -24.16 -10.15
N PRO A 32 28.28 -23.39 -9.16
CA PRO A 32 28.20 -21.93 -9.18
C PRO A 32 28.93 -21.27 -10.36
N PHE A 33 30.02 -21.88 -10.83
CA PHE A 33 30.79 -21.38 -11.98
C PHE A 33 30.94 -22.48 -13.03
N VAL A 34 30.48 -22.22 -14.26
CA VAL A 34 30.43 -23.23 -15.33
C VAL A 34 31.13 -22.72 -16.59
N GLY A 35 32.21 -23.40 -16.98
CA GLY A 35 32.84 -23.22 -18.31
C GLY A 35 33.49 -21.84 -18.53
N ILE A 36 33.98 -21.19 -17.47
CA ILE A 36 34.68 -19.90 -17.53
C ILE A 36 36.20 -20.18 -17.49
N LYS A 37 36.78 -20.45 -18.67
CA LYS A 37 38.20 -20.85 -18.77
C LYS A 37 39.14 -19.75 -18.27
N GLU A 38 38.81 -18.51 -18.61
CA GLU A 38 39.56 -17.31 -18.25
C GLU A 38 39.73 -17.18 -16.74
N MET A 39 38.71 -17.55 -15.95
CA MET A 39 38.80 -17.61 -14.49
C MET A 39 39.68 -18.78 -14.03
N THR A 40 39.45 -19.98 -14.58
CA THR A 40 40.18 -21.18 -14.13
C THR A 40 41.65 -21.18 -14.52
N GLN A 41 42.04 -20.47 -15.56
CA GLN A 41 43.42 -20.40 -16.07
C GLN A 41 44.20 -19.18 -15.59
N ALA A 42 43.54 -18.21 -14.95
CA ALA A 42 44.23 -17.03 -14.43
C ALA A 42 45.24 -17.37 -13.33
N ASP A 43 46.29 -16.58 -13.19
CA ASP A 43 47.29 -16.76 -12.14
C ASP A 43 46.74 -16.31 -10.76
N CYS A 44 45.80 -15.36 -10.75
CA CYS A 44 45.12 -14.88 -9.55
C CYS A 44 43.65 -14.51 -9.83
N ARG A 45 42.76 -14.68 -8.84
CA ARG A 45 41.34 -14.30 -8.94
C ARG A 45 40.89 -13.41 -7.77
N LEU A 46 40.22 -12.33 -8.13
CA LEU A 46 39.65 -11.31 -7.26
C LEU A 46 38.12 -11.24 -7.41
N VAL A 47 37.38 -11.20 -6.32
CA VAL A 47 35.93 -10.92 -6.32
C VAL A 47 35.50 -9.98 -5.20
N ASN A 48 34.34 -9.33 -5.35
CA ASN A 48 33.72 -8.59 -4.23
C ASN A 48 32.74 -9.50 -3.47
N LEU A 49 32.98 -9.72 -2.16
CA LEU A 49 32.14 -10.55 -1.31
C LEU A 49 31.00 -9.70 -0.72
N GLU A 50 29.87 -9.64 -1.42
CA GLU A 50 28.72 -8.80 -1.08
C GLU A 50 27.70 -9.54 -0.18
N CYS A 51 28.20 -10.18 0.87
CA CYS A 51 27.43 -10.77 1.96
C CYS A 51 28.35 -10.95 3.18
N VAL A 52 27.77 -11.19 4.36
CA VAL A 52 28.55 -11.56 5.55
C VAL A 52 28.60 -13.07 5.73
N ILE A 53 29.76 -13.64 6.04
CA ILE A 53 29.91 -15.04 6.43
C ILE A 53 30.04 -15.12 7.95
N GLY A 54 29.01 -15.62 8.64
CA GLY A 54 29.04 -15.68 10.10
C GLY A 54 27.85 -16.37 10.71
N THR A 55 27.99 -16.73 11.97
CA THR A 55 27.00 -17.46 12.77
C THR A 55 26.51 -16.65 13.97
N GLN A 56 27.15 -15.53 14.28
CA GLN A 56 26.79 -14.60 15.35
C GLN A 56 26.31 -13.25 14.81
N GLY A 57 25.97 -12.34 15.73
CA GLY A 57 25.49 -11.01 15.41
C GLY A 57 24.00 -10.95 15.10
N GLU A 58 23.44 -9.75 15.23
CA GLU A 58 22.04 -9.46 14.99
C GLU A 58 21.86 -8.42 13.88
N GLN A 59 20.67 -8.40 13.26
CA GLN A 59 20.29 -7.36 12.31
C GLN A 59 20.23 -5.99 13.00
N ASN A 60 21.29 -5.20 12.84
CA ASN A 60 21.57 -4.04 13.70
C ASN A 60 21.32 -2.67 13.04
N SER A 61 20.90 -2.63 11.78
CA SER A 61 20.60 -1.37 11.09
C SER A 61 19.37 -1.49 10.21
N VAL A 62 18.47 -0.51 10.24
CA VAL A 62 17.36 -0.41 9.27
C VAL A 62 17.97 -0.23 7.88
N LYS A 63 17.89 -1.26 7.02
CA LYS A 63 18.40 -1.23 5.64
C LYS A 63 17.25 -1.13 4.64
N HIS A 64 17.54 -0.64 3.43
CA HIS A 64 16.54 -0.49 2.37
C HIS A 64 16.33 -1.78 1.53
N TYR A 65 17.24 -2.77 1.62
CA TYR A 65 17.29 -3.90 0.68
C TYR A 65 17.13 -5.26 1.37
N PHE A 66 18.22 -5.94 1.73
CA PHE A 66 18.25 -7.30 2.27
C PHE A 66 19.33 -7.41 3.35
N TYR A 67 19.17 -8.38 4.25
CA TYR A 67 20.26 -8.91 5.05
C TYR A 67 20.80 -10.15 4.34
N LEU A 68 22.09 -10.19 4.08
CA LEU A 68 22.78 -11.23 3.34
C LEU A 68 23.80 -11.89 4.27
N ARG A 69 23.42 -13.03 4.84
CA ARG A 69 24.32 -13.89 5.62
C ARG A 69 24.46 -15.25 4.99
N ALA A 70 25.68 -15.73 4.97
CA ALA A 70 26.07 -17.04 4.49
C ALA A 70 26.61 -17.90 5.64
N ARG A 71 26.42 -19.21 5.52
CA ARG A 71 27.00 -20.17 6.47
C ARG A 71 28.52 -20.26 6.30
N PRO A 72 29.27 -20.62 7.34
CA PRO A 72 30.72 -20.80 7.26
C PRO A 72 31.16 -21.70 6.09
N GLU A 73 30.49 -22.83 5.87
CA GLU A 73 30.86 -23.76 4.81
C GLU A 73 30.55 -23.25 3.39
N GLN A 74 29.81 -22.13 3.22
CA GLN A 74 29.64 -21.52 1.91
C GLN A 74 30.92 -20.86 1.39
N THR A 75 31.87 -20.53 2.27
CA THR A 75 33.23 -20.10 1.88
C THR A 75 33.89 -21.13 0.96
N ASN A 76 33.56 -22.41 1.10
CA ASN A 76 34.06 -23.49 0.23
C ASN A 76 33.69 -23.31 -1.24
N ILE A 77 32.67 -22.52 -1.58
CA ILE A 77 32.36 -22.16 -2.97
C ILE A 77 33.52 -21.35 -3.56
N LEU A 78 34.05 -20.40 -2.79
CA LEU A 78 35.20 -19.57 -3.17
C LEU A 78 36.48 -20.42 -3.20
N THR A 79 36.72 -21.24 -2.17
CA THR A 79 37.89 -22.11 -2.09
C THR A 79 37.95 -23.09 -3.26
N LYS A 80 36.83 -23.75 -3.60
CA LYS A 80 36.75 -24.69 -4.75
C LYS A 80 36.85 -24.00 -6.11
N ALA A 81 36.52 -22.71 -6.17
CA ALA A 81 36.69 -21.89 -7.37
C ALA A 81 38.11 -21.29 -7.48
N ASN A 82 39.01 -21.64 -6.55
CA ASN A 82 40.35 -21.09 -6.42
C ASN A 82 40.39 -19.56 -6.31
N ILE A 83 39.35 -18.92 -5.75
CA ILE A 83 39.40 -17.48 -5.46
C ILE A 83 40.56 -17.21 -4.51
N ASP A 84 41.41 -16.24 -4.87
CA ASP A 84 42.63 -15.91 -4.14
C ASP A 84 42.42 -14.71 -3.21
N ILE A 85 41.69 -13.71 -3.69
CA ILE A 85 41.46 -12.44 -2.99
C ILE A 85 39.98 -12.08 -3.00
N VAL A 86 39.45 -11.61 -1.87
CA VAL A 86 38.13 -11.00 -1.76
C VAL A 86 38.18 -9.57 -1.24
N THR A 87 37.35 -8.70 -1.79
CA THR A 87 37.11 -7.37 -1.21
C THR A 87 35.89 -7.42 -0.29
N THR A 88 36.02 -6.89 0.91
CA THR A 88 34.97 -6.95 1.96
C THR A 88 34.40 -5.58 2.33
N ALA A 89 34.98 -4.47 1.87
CA ALA A 89 34.39 -3.14 2.10
C ALA A 89 33.19 -2.91 1.16
N ASN A 90 31.99 -3.20 1.65
CA ASN A 90 30.75 -2.95 0.90
C ASN A 90 29.55 -2.66 1.83
N ASN A 91 28.39 -2.39 1.23
CA ASN A 91 27.15 -2.07 1.95
C ASN A 91 26.53 -3.25 2.73
N HIS A 92 26.96 -4.47 2.46
CA HIS A 92 26.46 -5.69 3.09
C HIS A 92 27.36 -6.22 4.22
N ALA A 93 28.64 -5.83 4.26
CA ALA A 93 29.63 -6.21 5.28
C ALA A 93 29.16 -6.09 6.74
N GLY A 94 28.32 -5.10 7.05
CA GLY A 94 27.72 -4.92 8.38
C GLY A 94 26.25 -5.29 8.46
N ASP A 95 25.77 -6.30 7.72
CA ASP A 95 24.37 -6.80 7.83
C ASP A 95 24.04 -7.34 9.23
N TYR A 96 24.99 -8.03 9.87
CA TYR A 96 24.85 -8.68 11.18
C TYR A 96 25.82 -8.11 12.23
N GLY A 97 26.32 -6.89 11.99
CA GLY A 97 27.23 -6.20 12.91
C GLY A 97 28.67 -6.65 12.86
N THR A 98 29.49 -6.02 13.71
CA THR A 98 30.95 -6.13 13.72
C THR A 98 31.44 -7.50 14.20
N GLU A 99 30.68 -8.18 15.06
CA GLU A 99 31.00 -9.55 15.50
C GLU A 99 30.99 -10.52 14.31
N SER A 100 29.92 -10.49 13.50
CA SER A 100 29.82 -11.34 12.30
C SER A 100 30.84 -10.94 11.24
N LEU A 101 31.18 -9.66 11.12
CA LEU A 101 32.23 -9.19 10.22
C LEU A 101 33.61 -9.73 10.62
N LEU A 102 33.96 -9.68 11.91
CA LEU A 102 35.24 -10.23 12.39
C LEU A 102 35.29 -11.76 12.27
N GLU A 103 34.16 -12.43 12.49
CA GLU A 103 34.05 -13.87 12.27
C GLU A 103 34.29 -14.25 10.80
N GLU A 104 33.76 -13.47 9.86
CA GLU A 104 34.03 -13.62 8.43
C GLU A 104 35.53 -13.57 8.13
N LEU A 105 36.25 -12.57 8.65
CA LEU A 105 37.69 -12.45 8.42
C LEU A 105 38.43 -13.72 8.90
N GLY A 106 38.04 -14.25 10.06
CA GLY A 106 38.59 -15.51 10.57
C GLY A 106 38.30 -16.72 9.67
N TYR A 107 37.11 -16.82 9.07
CA TYR A 107 36.80 -17.87 8.10
C TYR A 107 37.58 -17.73 6.81
N LEU A 108 37.79 -16.50 6.32
CA LEU A 108 38.60 -16.24 5.13
C LEU A 108 40.08 -16.58 5.36
N ASP A 109 40.62 -16.17 6.51
CA ASP A 109 41.99 -16.53 6.92
C ASP A 109 42.17 -18.06 7.01
N THR A 110 41.21 -18.74 7.65
CA THR A 110 41.23 -20.21 7.77
C THR A 110 41.12 -20.90 6.41
N ALA A 111 40.34 -20.34 5.48
CA ALA A 111 40.18 -20.86 4.13
C ALA A 111 41.40 -20.59 3.23
N GLY A 112 42.37 -19.80 3.69
CA GLY A 112 43.52 -19.34 2.90
C GLY A 112 43.13 -18.38 1.79
N ILE A 113 42.09 -17.56 2.01
CA ILE A 113 41.61 -16.54 1.06
C ILE A 113 42.03 -15.17 1.61
N LEU A 114 42.84 -14.45 0.84
CA LEU A 114 43.29 -13.11 1.18
C LEU A 114 42.11 -12.13 1.12
N HIS A 115 42.08 -11.15 2.01
CA HIS A 115 40.99 -10.17 2.05
C HIS A 115 41.49 -8.75 2.33
N ALA A 116 40.74 -7.77 1.84
CA ALA A 116 40.99 -6.36 2.08
C ALA A 116 39.68 -5.58 2.24
N GLY A 117 39.72 -4.50 3.02
CA GLY A 117 38.62 -3.54 3.16
C GLY A 117 37.86 -3.59 4.48
N SER A 118 38.16 -4.54 5.36
CA SER A 118 37.60 -4.62 6.71
C SER A 118 38.69 -4.98 7.71
N GLY A 119 38.52 -4.56 8.96
CA GLY A 119 39.53 -4.81 10.00
C GLY A 119 39.02 -4.51 11.40
N LYS A 120 39.88 -4.75 12.41
CA LYS A 120 39.55 -4.50 13.83
C LYS A 120 39.55 -3.02 14.20
N ASN A 121 40.14 -2.18 13.34
CA ASN A 121 40.25 -0.74 13.48
C ASN A 121 40.41 -0.10 12.09
N LEU A 122 40.45 1.24 12.06
CA LEU A 122 40.57 2.04 10.85
C LEU A 122 41.85 1.74 10.06
N GLU A 123 42.99 1.52 10.71
CA GLU A 123 44.25 1.29 10.02
C GLU A 123 44.24 -0.07 9.29
N GLU A 124 43.76 -1.12 9.97
CA GLU A 124 43.59 -2.46 9.38
C GLU A 124 42.57 -2.44 8.24
N ALA A 125 41.43 -1.76 8.40
CA ALA A 125 40.40 -1.72 7.37
C ALA A 125 40.90 -1.07 6.06
N PHE A 126 41.76 -0.06 6.16
CA PHE A 126 42.38 0.60 5.01
C PHE A 126 43.75 -0.02 4.60
N ALA A 127 44.19 -1.10 5.23
CA ALA A 127 45.41 -1.80 4.83
C ALA A 127 45.18 -2.52 3.50
N PRO A 128 46.16 -2.51 2.58
CA PRO A 128 46.09 -3.37 1.40
C PRO A 128 46.43 -4.80 1.78
N VAL A 129 45.93 -5.74 0.99
CA VAL A 129 46.47 -7.11 0.98
C VAL A 129 47.50 -7.26 -0.13
N TYR A 130 48.56 -8.01 0.15
CA TYR A 130 49.66 -8.24 -0.79
C TYR A 130 49.62 -9.68 -1.31
N LYS A 131 49.82 -9.86 -2.62
CA LYS A 131 49.94 -11.17 -3.24
C LYS A 131 51.09 -11.16 -4.24
N LYS A 132 52.08 -12.01 -4.01
CA LYS A 132 53.18 -12.24 -4.98
C LYS A 132 52.80 -13.42 -5.89
N ILE A 133 52.93 -13.19 -7.19
CA ILE A 133 52.66 -14.15 -8.26
C ILE A 133 53.89 -14.10 -9.14
N ASP A 134 54.64 -15.18 -9.16
CA ASP A 134 55.98 -15.18 -9.75
C ASP A 134 56.85 -14.05 -9.14
N ASP A 135 57.33 -13.13 -9.98
CA ASP A 135 58.19 -12.01 -9.62
C ASP A 135 57.38 -10.70 -9.48
N ILE A 136 56.06 -10.74 -9.67
CA ILE A 136 55.18 -9.58 -9.62
C ILE A 136 54.39 -9.61 -8.31
N THR A 137 54.39 -8.49 -7.59
CA THR A 137 53.66 -8.32 -6.33
C THR A 137 52.54 -7.31 -6.52
N LEU A 138 51.32 -7.72 -6.20
CA LEU A 138 50.12 -6.90 -6.23
C LEU A 138 49.81 -6.37 -4.82
N ALA A 139 49.37 -5.13 -4.72
CA ALA A 139 48.73 -4.56 -3.52
C ALA A 139 47.28 -4.19 -3.86
N ILE A 140 46.32 -4.78 -3.14
CA ILE A 140 44.89 -4.57 -3.36
C ILE A 140 44.28 -3.82 -2.18
N PHE A 141 43.75 -2.63 -2.44
CA PHE A 141 42.92 -1.88 -1.47
C PHE A 141 41.45 -2.12 -1.74
N SER A 142 40.62 -2.10 -0.70
CA SER A 142 39.16 -2.10 -0.83
C SER A 142 38.54 -0.99 0.02
N VAL A 143 37.51 -0.33 -0.50
CA VAL A 143 36.86 0.80 0.19
C VAL A 143 35.38 0.93 -0.18
N ASP A 144 34.51 1.09 0.80
CA ASP A 144 33.08 1.34 0.63
C ASP A 144 32.78 2.85 0.54
N SER A 145 31.82 3.23 -0.28
CA SER A 145 31.28 4.59 -0.35
C SER A 145 29.77 4.68 -0.11
N ARG A 146 29.13 3.55 0.24
CA ARG A 146 27.68 3.39 0.30
C ARG A 146 27.14 3.39 1.72
N LYS A 147 27.83 2.77 2.68
CA LYS A 147 27.30 2.52 4.02
C LYS A 147 28.24 2.96 5.15
N ARG A 148 28.10 4.22 5.55
CA ARG A 148 28.81 4.81 6.70
C ARG A 148 28.61 4.05 8.03
N THR A 149 27.43 3.46 8.26
CA THR A 149 27.11 2.86 9.58
C THR A 149 27.90 1.60 9.89
N SER A 150 28.66 1.08 8.92
CA SER A 150 29.52 -0.10 9.08
C SER A 150 31.01 0.26 9.05
N ALA A 151 31.34 1.56 9.00
CA ALA A 151 32.70 2.05 8.93
C ALA A 151 33.50 1.75 10.21
N ALA A 152 34.75 1.33 10.05
CA ALA A 152 35.70 1.23 11.16
C ALA A 152 36.00 2.61 11.76
N THR A 153 36.37 2.62 13.04
CA THR A 153 36.99 3.79 13.70
C THR A 153 38.36 3.41 14.22
N ASP A 154 39.10 4.36 14.81
CA ASP A 154 40.41 4.07 15.41
C ASP A 154 40.34 2.95 16.46
N ASP A 155 39.20 2.85 17.16
CA ASP A 155 38.99 1.91 18.28
C ASP A 155 37.87 0.88 18.03
N SER A 156 37.28 0.81 16.83
CA SER A 156 36.20 -0.14 16.55
C SER A 156 36.30 -0.82 15.18
N PRO A 157 35.91 -2.11 15.10
CA PRO A 157 35.93 -2.85 13.85
C PRO A 157 34.94 -2.30 12.83
N GLY A 158 35.23 -2.53 11.56
CA GLY A 158 34.33 -2.16 10.46
C GLY A 158 35.03 -2.15 9.11
N THR A 159 34.37 -1.53 8.14
CA THR A 159 34.89 -1.38 6.78
C THR A 159 35.69 -0.09 6.59
N ALA A 160 36.62 -0.10 5.64
CA ALA A 160 37.20 1.12 5.08
C ALA A 160 36.10 1.87 4.34
N TYR A 161 35.66 3.00 4.89
CA TYR A 161 34.59 3.79 4.31
C TYR A 161 35.04 5.21 3.98
N LEU A 162 34.73 5.66 2.77
CA LEU A 162 34.91 7.05 2.36
C LEU A 162 33.69 7.55 1.57
N PRO A 163 33.06 8.67 1.98
CA PRO A 163 31.95 9.24 1.24
C PRO A 163 32.40 9.74 -0.13
N ILE A 164 31.64 9.39 -1.18
CA ILE A 164 31.98 9.73 -2.58
C ILE A 164 32.05 11.25 -2.83
N ASN A 165 31.29 12.05 -2.07
CA ASN A 165 31.20 13.50 -2.21
C ASN A 165 32.28 14.28 -1.43
N LYS A 166 33.36 13.63 -0.96
CA LYS A 166 34.46 14.26 -0.21
C LYS A 166 35.83 13.94 -0.81
N PRO A 167 36.17 14.43 -2.02
CA PRO A 167 37.43 14.13 -2.70
C PRO A 167 38.70 14.41 -1.89
N LYS A 168 38.73 15.50 -1.11
CA LYS A 168 39.88 15.80 -0.24
C LYS A 168 40.15 14.73 0.82
N LEU A 169 39.12 13.99 1.26
CA LEU A 169 39.29 12.91 2.22
C LEU A 169 39.90 11.67 1.54
N TRP A 170 39.49 11.37 0.30
CA TRP A 170 40.12 10.34 -0.53
C TRP A 170 41.60 10.65 -0.77
N GLU A 171 41.90 11.90 -1.15
CA GLU A 171 43.27 12.36 -1.36
C GLU A 171 44.13 12.17 -0.10
N LYS A 172 43.66 12.71 1.04
CA LYS A 172 44.38 12.60 2.32
C LYS A 172 44.63 11.14 2.72
N THR A 173 43.65 10.27 2.49
CA THR A 173 43.71 8.86 2.90
C THR A 173 44.65 8.04 2.02
N PHE A 174 44.51 8.17 0.70
CA PHE A 174 45.24 7.31 -0.25
C PHE A 174 46.62 7.83 -0.63
N LYS A 175 46.90 9.13 -0.52
CA LYS A 175 48.21 9.70 -0.91
C LYS A 175 49.38 9.03 -0.19
N ARG A 176 49.27 8.82 1.13
CA ARG A 176 50.30 8.08 1.89
C ARG A 176 50.26 6.59 1.57
N ARG A 177 49.07 5.98 1.56
CA ARG A 177 48.91 4.52 1.46
C ARG A 177 49.37 3.95 0.13
N ILE A 178 49.03 4.60 -0.99
CA ILE A 178 49.50 4.17 -2.32
C ILE A 178 51.02 4.27 -2.40
N ARG A 179 51.59 5.38 -1.90
CA ARG A 179 53.05 5.56 -1.86
C ARG A 179 53.76 4.48 -1.03
N GLU A 180 53.23 4.13 0.14
CA GLU A 180 53.80 3.07 0.97
C GLU A 180 53.60 1.68 0.36
N ALA A 181 52.48 1.44 -0.34
CA ALA A 181 52.24 0.17 -1.03
C ALA A 181 53.25 -0.08 -2.16
N HIS A 182 53.65 0.97 -2.90
CA HIS A 182 54.69 0.89 -3.94
C HIS A 182 56.08 0.53 -3.43
N LYS A 183 56.35 0.62 -2.12
CA LYS A 183 57.62 0.14 -1.55
C LYS A 183 57.70 -1.39 -1.47
N LYS A 184 56.54 -2.07 -1.55
CA LYS A 184 56.38 -3.52 -1.35
C LYS A 184 55.73 -4.23 -2.55
N ALA A 185 55.14 -3.48 -3.48
CA ALA A 185 54.40 -4.01 -4.61
C ALA A 185 54.78 -3.30 -5.91
N HIS A 186 54.73 -4.07 -7.02
CA HIS A 186 54.93 -3.56 -8.36
C HIS A 186 53.68 -2.81 -8.85
N VAL A 187 52.50 -3.34 -8.51
CA VAL A 187 51.21 -2.86 -9.00
C VAL A 187 50.25 -2.63 -7.84
N VAL A 188 49.68 -1.42 -7.78
CA VAL A 188 48.69 -1.04 -6.76
C VAL A 188 47.32 -0.88 -7.40
N ILE A 189 46.34 -1.68 -6.94
CA ILE A 189 44.96 -1.64 -7.42
C ILE A 189 44.05 -1.17 -6.28
N VAL A 190 43.15 -0.22 -6.57
CA VAL A 190 42.14 0.23 -5.62
C VAL A 190 40.76 -0.26 -6.07
N CYS A 191 40.07 -0.98 -5.19
CA CYS A 191 38.79 -1.62 -5.45
C CYS A 191 37.64 -0.97 -4.65
N PRO A 192 37.06 0.12 -5.16
CA PRO A 192 35.96 0.80 -4.49
C PRO A 192 34.60 0.13 -4.72
N HIS A 193 33.73 0.15 -3.72
CA HIS A 193 32.33 -0.26 -3.81
C HIS A 193 31.45 1.01 -3.84
N TRP A 194 30.87 1.34 -5.01
CA TRP A 194 30.34 2.69 -5.28
C TRP A 194 29.26 2.76 -6.38
N GLY A 195 28.76 3.96 -6.65
CA GLY A 195 27.73 4.17 -7.68
C GLY A 195 26.32 3.90 -7.18
N ILE A 196 25.36 3.85 -8.11
CA ILE A 196 23.93 3.77 -7.81
C ILE A 196 23.37 2.45 -8.36
N ASN A 197 22.60 1.74 -7.52
CA ASN A 197 21.99 0.47 -7.89
C ASN A 197 21.26 0.55 -9.23
N LYS A 198 21.65 -0.34 -10.16
CA LYS A 198 21.02 -0.55 -11.46
C LYS A 198 21.12 0.66 -12.40
N VAL A 199 22.22 1.42 -12.31
CA VAL A 199 22.54 2.49 -13.26
C VAL A 199 23.70 2.05 -14.16
N TYR A 200 23.59 2.26 -15.47
CA TYR A 200 24.59 1.83 -16.46
C TYR A 200 25.75 2.79 -16.66
N LYS A 201 25.70 3.99 -16.08
CA LYS A 201 26.72 5.04 -16.23
C LYS A 201 27.21 5.51 -14.86
N PRO A 202 28.53 5.69 -14.68
CA PRO A 202 29.07 6.29 -13.46
C PRO A 202 28.68 7.77 -13.37
N SER A 203 28.54 8.28 -12.16
CA SER A 203 28.33 9.73 -11.93
C SER A 203 29.64 10.50 -12.11
N GLU A 204 29.56 11.80 -12.35
CA GLU A 204 30.75 12.66 -12.48
C GLU A 204 31.60 12.68 -11.21
N GLU A 205 30.98 12.58 -10.03
CA GLU A 205 31.70 12.43 -8.76
C GLU A 205 32.48 11.11 -8.72
N THR A 206 31.88 10.02 -9.19
CA THR A 206 32.54 8.70 -9.25
C THR A 206 33.76 8.75 -10.18
N LYS A 207 33.61 9.35 -11.36
CA LYS A 207 34.72 9.59 -12.31
C LYS A 207 35.83 10.41 -11.68
N SER A 208 35.46 11.51 -11.00
CA SER A 208 36.42 12.41 -10.36
C SER A 208 37.28 11.72 -9.30
N ILE A 209 36.71 10.84 -8.45
CA ILE A 209 37.55 10.12 -7.48
C ILE A 209 38.36 9.01 -8.14
N ALA A 210 37.85 8.37 -9.21
CA ALA A 210 38.61 7.37 -9.94
C ALA A 210 39.87 7.99 -10.59
N HIS A 211 39.72 9.15 -11.24
CA HIS A 211 40.86 9.93 -11.76
C HIS A 211 41.83 10.33 -10.65
N LEU A 212 41.32 10.81 -9.51
CA LEU A 212 42.14 11.16 -8.35
C LEU A 212 42.98 9.97 -7.85
N LEU A 213 42.43 8.76 -7.79
CA LEU A 213 43.18 7.57 -7.36
C LEU A 213 44.32 7.22 -8.32
N ILE A 214 44.08 7.32 -9.63
CA ILE A 214 45.14 7.15 -10.65
C ILE A 214 46.21 8.26 -10.52
N ASP A 215 45.80 9.50 -10.26
CA ASP A 215 46.70 10.65 -10.05
C ASP A 215 47.58 10.49 -8.81
N LEU A 216 47.08 9.83 -7.78
CA LEU A 216 47.84 9.49 -6.57
C LEU A 216 48.77 8.29 -6.77
N GLY A 217 48.72 7.63 -7.93
CA GLY A 217 49.64 6.57 -8.32
C GLY A 217 49.06 5.16 -8.30
N ALA A 218 47.74 4.97 -8.19
CA ALA A 218 47.14 3.66 -8.45
C ALA A 218 47.37 3.26 -9.92
N ASP A 219 47.60 1.98 -10.16
CA ASP A 219 47.83 1.42 -11.50
C ASP A 219 46.53 0.94 -12.15
N ALA A 220 45.51 0.67 -11.35
CA ALA A 220 44.14 0.43 -11.80
C ALA A 220 43.12 0.79 -10.71
N VAL A 221 41.90 1.13 -11.16
CA VAL A 221 40.73 1.26 -10.28
C VAL A 221 39.66 0.28 -10.74
N ILE A 222 39.15 -0.54 -9.82
CA ILE A 222 38.20 -1.62 -10.14
C ILE A 222 36.98 -1.55 -9.23
N GLY A 223 35.89 -0.98 -9.74
CA GLY A 223 34.65 -0.72 -9.01
C GLY A 223 33.65 -1.89 -8.97
N SER A 224 32.75 -1.85 -8.00
CA SER A 224 31.58 -2.76 -7.82
C SER A 224 30.38 -2.00 -7.21
N HIS A 225 29.20 -2.67 -7.05
CA HIS A 225 27.91 -2.21 -6.48
C HIS A 225 26.78 -1.77 -7.44
N ALA A 226 27.06 -1.18 -8.60
CA ALA A 226 26.01 -0.73 -9.52
C ALA A 226 25.17 -1.90 -10.08
N HIS A 227 25.65 -3.14 -9.90
CA HIS A 227 25.06 -4.40 -10.37
C HIS A 227 24.97 -4.52 -11.90
N PHE A 228 25.66 -3.62 -12.62
CA PHE A 228 25.77 -3.58 -14.06
C PHE A 228 27.18 -3.16 -14.41
N PHE A 229 27.88 -3.92 -15.24
CA PHE A 229 29.18 -3.47 -15.70
C PHE A 229 29.07 -2.13 -16.45
N GLN A 230 29.99 -1.21 -16.19
CA GLN A 230 29.92 0.19 -16.65
C GLN A 230 30.98 0.55 -17.71
N GLY A 231 31.59 -0.44 -18.37
CA GLY A 231 32.66 -0.21 -19.34
C GLY A 231 34.01 0.10 -18.67
N VAL A 232 35.02 0.39 -19.49
CA VAL A 232 36.39 0.69 -19.05
C VAL A 232 36.84 2.00 -19.68
N GLU A 233 37.39 2.88 -18.86
CA GLU A 233 38.04 4.12 -19.28
C GLU A 233 39.56 3.95 -19.26
N SER A 234 40.24 4.44 -20.30
CA SER A 234 41.68 4.65 -20.29
C SER A 234 42.00 6.07 -19.82
N TYR A 235 42.53 6.19 -18.60
CA TYR A 235 42.94 7.47 -18.04
C TYR A 235 44.44 7.44 -17.73
N LYS A 236 45.21 8.32 -18.39
CA LYS A 236 46.69 8.35 -18.30
C LYS A 236 47.34 6.97 -18.55
N ASN A 237 46.85 6.26 -19.57
CA ASN A 237 47.28 4.90 -19.94
C ASN A 237 47.10 3.86 -18.83
N ARG A 238 46.12 4.04 -17.95
CA ARG A 238 45.74 3.08 -16.91
C ARG A 238 44.24 2.81 -16.95
N PRO A 239 43.80 1.57 -16.64
CA PRO A 239 42.39 1.21 -16.65
C PRO A 239 41.63 1.72 -15.42
N ILE A 240 40.44 2.25 -15.69
CA ILE A 240 39.39 2.45 -14.70
C ILE A 240 38.18 1.62 -15.13
N ILE A 241 37.87 0.58 -14.35
CA ILE A 241 36.66 -0.22 -14.50
C ILE A 241 35.66 0.31 -13.47
N TYR A 242 34.62 1.00 -13.91
CA TYR A 242 33.69 1.66 -12.97
C TYR A 242 32.80 0.70 -12.19
N ASP A 243 32.43 -0.42 -12.80
CA ASP A 243 31.68 -1.48 -12.13
C ASP A 243 31.90 -2.80 -12.88
N LEU A 244 32.08 -3.89 -12.14
CA LEU A 244 32.21 -5.25 -12.67
C LEU A 244 30.85 -5.95 -12.89
N GLY A 245 29.78 -5.48 -12.26
CA GLY A 245 28.45 -6.09 -12.23
C GLY A 245 28.32 -7.28 -11.27
N ASP A 246 27.16 -7.94 -11.28
CA ASP A 246 26.95 -9.15 -10.47
C ASP A 246 27.71 -10.35 -11.05
N PHE A 247 28.50 -11.05 -10.23
CA PHE A 247 29.19 -12.28 -10.63
C PHE A 247 28.53 -13.56 -10.14
N LEU A 248 28.01 -13.64 -8.90
CA LEU A 248 27.26 -14.80 -8.41
C LEU A 248 26.18 -14.36 -7.41
N PHE A 249 24.90 -14.64 -7.69
CA PHE A 249 23.79 -14.18 -6.85
C PHE A 249 22.56 -15.10 -6.93
N ASP A 250 21.70 -15.03 -5.91
CA ASP A 250 20.37 -15.67 -5.88
C ASP A 250 19.29 -14.88 -6.63
N SER A 251 19.65 -14.24 -7.75
CA SER A 251 18.73 -13.44 -8.57
C SER A 251 18.99 -13.61 -10.05
N VAL A 252 17.92 -13.68 -10.84
CA VAL A 252 18.01 -13.84 -12.29
C VAL A 252 18.43 -12.52 -12.94
N ARG A 253 19.60 -12.49 -13.58
CA ARG A 253 20.04 -11.37 -14.45
C ARG A 253 20.95 -11.89 -15.56
N ARG A 254 20.36 -12.15 -16.72
CA ARG A 254 20.99 -12.87 -17.85
C ARG A 254 22.22 -12.23 -18.50
N ILE A 255 22.67 -11.06 -18.05
CA ILE A 255 23.81 -10.34 -18.61
C ILE A 255 24.79 -10.04 -17.46
N ALA A 256 26.03 -10.50 -17.63
CA ALA A 256 27.15 -10.28 -16.70
C ALA A 256 28.47 -10.17 -17.49
N GLY A 257 29.56 -9.83 -16.79
CA GLY A 257 30.90 -9.70 -17.36
C GLY A 257 31.95 -10.33 -16.46
N GLY A 258 32.98 -10.92 -17.07
CA GLY A 258 34.23 -11.29 -16.41
C GLY A 258 35.38 -10.50 -17.02
N PHE A 259 36.36 -10.10 -16.22
CA PHE A 259 37.44 -9.22 -16.65
C PHE A 259 38.77 -9.90 -16.34
N THR A 260 39.65 -10.03 -17.32
CA THR A 260 41.02 -10.54 -17.10
C THR A 260 41.99 -9.41 -17.38
N LEU A 261 42.84 -9.09 -16.41
CA LEU A 261 43.88 -8.08 -16.53
C LEU A 261 45.20 -8.79 -16.80
N GLU A 262 45.92 -8.36 -17.83
CA GLU A 262 47.31 -8.77 -18.06
C GLU A 262 48.22 -7.72 -17.42
N ILE A 263 49.11 -8.17 -16.54
CA ILE A 263 49.86 -7.29 -15.63
C ILE A 263 51.36 -7.59 -15.77
N SER A 264 52.15 -6.54 -15.95
CA SER A 264 53.62 -6.56 -15.91
C SER A 264 54.13 -5.83 -14.65
N SER A 265 55.45 -5.79 -14.46
CA SER A 265 56.07 -5.00 -13.38
C SER A 265 55.80 -3.49 -13.49
N ASP A 266 55.42 -2.99 -14.67
CA ASP A 266 55.15 -1.57 -14.91
C ASP A 266 53.68 -1.18 -14.68
N GLY A 267 52.77 -2.15 -14.65
CA GLY A 267 51.34 -1.92 -14.44
C GLY A 267 50.44 -2.85 -15.26
N VAL A 268 49.20 -2.44 -15.47
CA VAL A 268 48.23 -3.18 -16.29
C VAL A 268 48.45 -2.88 -17.76
N GLU A 269 48.74 -3.91 -18.55
CA GLU A 269 49.03 -3.84 -19.99
C GLU A 269 47.77 -4.03 -20.84
N SER A 270 46.81 -4.85 -20.37
CA SER A 270 45.54 -5.04 -21.07
C SER A 270 44.38 -5.40 -20.13
N VAL A 271 43.16 -5.09 -20.57
CA VAL A 271 41.90 -5.56 -19.96
C VAL A 271 41.09 -6.33 -21.01
N ASN A 272 40.81 -7.59 -20.68
CA ASN A 272 40.10 -8.56 -21.50
C ASN A 272 38.71 -8.84 -20.93
N PHE A 273 37.65 -8.46 -21.66
CA PHE A 273 36.26 -8.65 -21.25
C PHE A 273 35.64 -9.92 -21.84
N VAL A 274 35.15 -10.78 -20.95
CA VAL A 274 34.48 -12.04 -21.23
C VAL A 274 32.97 -11.87 -21.02
N PRO A 275 32.13 -12.09 -22.05
CA PRO A 275 30.68 -12.00 -21.90
C PRO A 275 30.14 -13.21 -21.10
N LEU A 276 29.45 -12.94 -20.00
CA LEU A 276 28.91 -13.96 -19.10
C LEU A 276 27.38 -13.87 -18.98
N ILE A 277 26.78 -14.98 -18.56
CA ILE A 277 25.38 -15.07 -18.15
C ILE A 277 25.38 -15.43 -16.67
N LYS A 278 24.78 -14.57 -15.86
CA LYS A 278 24.42 -14.90 -14.48
C LYS A 278 22.95 -15.32 -14.46
N ASP A 279 22.67 -16.48 -13.91
CA ASP A 279 21.30 -16.92 -13.66
C ASP A 279 21.13 -17.20 -12.15
N PHE A 280 20.02 -17.81 -11.76
CA PHE A 280 19.69 -18.09 -10.37
C PHE A 280 20.70 -19.06 -9.73
N GLY A 281 21.73 -18.52 -9.08
CA GLY A 281 22.74 -19.25 -8.33
C GLY A 281 23.89 -19.86 -9.12
N TYR A 282 24.08 -19.47 -10.38
CA TYR A 282 25.25 -19.85 -11.16
C TYR A 282 25.61 -18.83 -12.24
N THR A 283 26.85 -18.89 -12.70
CA THR A 283 27.37 -18.06 -13.79
C THR A 283 28.10 -18.92 -14.81
N THR A 284 27.83 -18.64 -16.09
CA THR A 284 28.38 -19.37 -17.23
C THR A 284 28.85 -18.42 -18.32
N LYS A 285 29.78 -18.86 -19.16
CA LYS A 285 30.17 -18.12 -20.36
C LYS A 285 28.98 -17.99 -21.32
N ALA A 286 28.74 -16.77 -21.83
CA ALA A 286 27.70 -16.53 -22.83
C ALA A 286 28.08 -17.16 -24.18
N LYS A 287 27.08 -17.61 -24.95
CA LYS A 287 27.28 -18.20 -26.29
C LYS A 287 26.34 -17.56 -27.32
N GLY A 288 26.70 -17.72 -28.60
CA GLY A 288 25.88 -17.31 -29.74
C GLY A 288 25.46 -15.83 -29.71
N VAL A 289 24.19 -15.58 -30.02
CA VAL A 289 23.60 -14.23 -30.12
C VAL A 289 23.72 -13.45 -28.81
N LEU A 290 23.59 -14.11 -27.66
CA LEU A 290 23.68 -13.42 -26.36
C LEU A 290 25.10 -12.91 -26.10
N ALA A 291 26.13 -13.70 -26.41
CA ALA A 291 27.53 -13.25 -26.32
C ALA A 291 27.81 -12.05 -27.24
N LEU A 292 27.26 -12.05 -28.46
CA LEU A 292 27.36 -10.90 -29.38
C LEU A 292 26.69 -9.64 -28.81
N ARG A 293 25.50 -9.78 -28.21
CA ARG A 293 24.77 -8.67 -27.61
C ARG A 293 25.50 -8.06 -26.42
N ILE A 294 26.01 -8.90 -25.52
CA ILE A 294 26.75 -8.45 -24.33
C ILE A 294 28.03 -7.72 -24.75
N ARG A 295 28.80 -8.27 -25.71
CA ARG A 295 30.00 -7.62 -26.24
C ARG A 295 29.72 -6.26 -26.89
N ARG A 296 28.70 -6.19 -27.77
CA ARG A 296 28.30 -4.92 -28.39
C ARG A 296 27.91 -3.86 -27.35
N HIS A 297 27.21 -4.28 -26.31
CA HIS A 297 26.85 -3.38 -25.22
C HIS A 297 28.10 -2.88 -24.46
N PHE A 298 29.01 -3.79 -24.10
CA PHE A 298 30.27 -3.42 -23.44
C PHE A 298 31.14 -2.48 -24.29
N ILE A 299 31.32 -2.77 -25.59
CA ILE A 299 32.05 -1.90 -26.52
C ILE A 299 31.41 -0.50 -26.60
N ALA A 300 30.08 -0.43 -26.64
CA ALA A 300 29.38 0.84 -26.65
C ALA A 300 29.65 1.65 -25.36
N LEU A 301 29.68 1.00 -24.19
CA LEU A 301 30.03 1.65 -22.92
C LEU A 301 31.47 2.18 -22.93
N CYS A 302 32.46 1.38 -23.36
CA CYS A 302 33.85 1.85 -23.46
C CYS A 302 34.01 3.04 -24.42
N LYS A 303 33.27 3.02 -25.54
CA LYS A 303 33.27 4.11 -26.52
C LYS A 303 32.76 5.43 -25.93
N GLU A 304 31.86 5.39 -24.95
CA GLU A 304 31.39 6.62 -24.27
C GLU A 304 32.50 7.33 -23.50
N PHE A 305 33.54 6.60 -23.07
CA PHE A 305 34.75 7.17 -22.45
C PHE A 305 35.84 7.50 -23.47
N GLY A 306 35.57 7.34 -24.77
CA GLY A 306 36.60 7.48 -25.81
C GLY A 306 37.66 6.36 -25.79
N THR A 307 37.38 5.22 -25.15
CA THR A 307 38.33 4.10 -25.07
C THR A 307 38.17 3.18 -26.26
N GLU A 308 39.27 2.94 -26.97
CA GLU A 308 39.32 2.04 -28.12
C GLU A 308 39.33 0.57 -27.66
N THR A 309 38.61 -0.29 -28.40
CA THR A 309 38.50 -1.72 -28.10
C THR A 309 38.81 -2.55 -29.34
N LYS A 310 39.50 -3.68 -29.17
CA LYS A 310 39.70 -4.69 -30.21
C LYS A 310 38.95 -5.98 -29.84
N ILE A 311 38.66 -6.82 -30.83
CA ILE A 311 38.08 -8.15 -30.59
C ILE A 311 39.13 -9.17 -31.00
N SER A 312 39.56 -10.02 -30.07
CA SER A 312 40.51 -11.09 -30.34
C SER A 312 39.87 -12.26 -31.09
N ASP A 313 40.68 -13.15 -31.65
CA ASP A 313 40.21 -14.37 -32.32
C ASP A 313 39.40 -15.30 -31.39
N ALA A 314 39.68 -15.25 -30.08
CA ALA A 314 38.93 -15.94 -29.04
C ALA A 314 37.55 -15.29 -28.75
N GLY A 315 37.25 -14.18 -29.41
CA GLY A 315 36.01 -13.42 -29.27
C GLY A 315 35.90 -12.60 -27.99
N VAL A 316 37.03 -12.32 -27.33
CA VAL A 316 37.14 -11.48 -26.14
C VAL A 316 37.31 -10.02 -26.58
N VAL A 317 36.75 -9.07 -25.82
CA VAL A 317 36.96 -7.64 -26.11
C VAL A 317 38.19 -7.19 -25.33
N GLU A 318 39.23 -6.78 -26.03
CA GLU A 318 40.52 -6.38 -25.49
C GLU A 318 40.67 -4.85 -25.53
N ILE A 319 41.26 -4.30 -24.47
CA ILE A 319 41.65 -2.90 -24.35
C ILE A 319 43.11 -2.89 -23.91
N SER A 320 43.99 -2.32 -24.73
CA SER A 320 45.43 -2.28 -24.46
C SER A 320 45.83 -0.95 -23.82
N PHE A 321 46.81 -0.99 -22.95
CA PHE A 321 47.38 0.15 -22.23
C PHE A 321 48.90 0.17 -22.45
N THR A 322 49.53 1.30 -22.15
CA THR A 322 51.00 1.41 -22.14
C THR A 322 51.40 2.08 -20.82
N PRO A 323 51.45 1.30 -19.73
CA PRO A 323 51.76 1.83 -18.42
C PRO A 323 53.16 2.46 -18.46
N PRO A 324 53.34 3.66 -17.87
CA PRO A 324 54.64 4.30 -17.86
C PRO A 324 55.63 3.47 -17.02
N PRO A 325 56.88 3.30 -17.46
CA PRO A 325 57.87 2.55 -16.69
C PRO A 325 58.09 3.23 -15.33
N ARG A 326 58.16 2.43 -14.28
CA ARG A 326 58.40 2.90 -12.90
C ARG A 326 59.81 2.48 -12.48
N GLU A 327 60.62 3.41 -11.98
CA GLU A 327 61.88 3.05 -11.30
C GLU A 327 61.53 2.23 -10.05
N SER A 328 61.64 0.91 -10.16
CA SER A 328 61.33 -0.04 -9.10
C SER A 328 62.44 -0.02 -8.04
N GLU A 329 62.31 0.84 -7.03
CA GLU A 329 63.01 0.69 -5.75
C GLU A 329 62.12 -0.11 -4.77
N ILE A 330 61.78 -1.36 -5.09
CA ILE A 330 61.17 -2.24 -4.09
C ILE A 330 62.24 -2.53 -3.04
N MET A 331 62.12 -1.92 -1.87
CA MET A 331 63.15 -1.93 -0.83
C MET A 331 62.98 -3.07 0.17
N GLU A 332 61.79 -3.66 0.27
CA GLU A 332 61.48 -4.71 1.24
C GLU A 332 61.16 -6.02 0.52
N ASP A 333 61.97 -7.04 0.74
CA ASP A 333 61.65 -8.41 0.31
C ASP A 333 60.47 -8.92 1.14
N PHE A 334 59.40 -9.29 0.45
CA PHE A 334 58.17 -9.80 1.05
C PHE A 334 58.13 -11.31 0.86
N ALA A 335 58.16 -12.05 1.97
CA ALA A 335 57.97 -13.50 1.98
C ALA A 335 56.54 -13.84 1.54
N ASN A 336 56.41 -14.65 0.48
CA ASN A 336 55.12 -15.13 0.00
C ASN A 336 54.74 -16.41 0.73
N ASP A 337 54.36 -16.30 2.01
CA ASP A 337 53.74 -17.41 2.71
C ASP A 337 52.34 -17.59 2.13
N GLU A 338 52.21 -18.41 1.09
CA GLU A 338 50.89 -18.78 0.59
C GLU A 338 50.13 -19.52 1.71
N PRO A 339 49.01 -18.96 2.19
CA PRO A 339 48.27 -19.60 3.26
C PRO A 339 47.74 -20.94 2.78
N GLU A 340 47.83 -21.95 3.65
CA GLU A 340 47.30 -23.28 3.36
C GLU A 340 45.79 -23.20 3.11
N ARG A 341 45.33 -23.61 1.93
CA ARG A 341 43.90 -23.63 1.60
C ARG A 341 43.21 -24.77 2.35
N ARG A 342 42.28 -24.43 3.24
CA ARG A 342 41.45 -25.41 3.97
C ARG A 342 39.97 -25.23 3.65
N LEU A 343 39.23 -26.32 3.68
CA LEU A 343 37.77 -26.26 3.61
C LEU A 343 37.22 -25.97 5.01
N ILE A 344 36.18 -25.13 5.06
CA ILE A 344 35.45 -24.83 6.28
C ILE A 344 34.38 -25.90 6.48
N GLU A 345 34.45 -26.63 7.59
CA GLU A 345 33.44 -27.61 7.96
C GLU A 345 32.14 -26.92 8.42
N PRO A 346 30.96 -27.52 8.16
CA PRO A 346 29.72 -27.04 8.75
C PRO A 346 29.77 -27.05 10.27
N LEU A 347 28.99 -26.17 10.92
CA LEU A 347 28.80 -26.20 12.38
C LEU A 347 28.43 -27.61 12.84
N ALA A 348 29.13 -28.15 13.84
CA ALA A 348 28.83 -29.49 14.37
C ALA A 348 27.56 -29.51 15.22
N GLU A 349 27.35 -28.46 16.00
CA GLU A 349 26.25 -28.29 16.96
C GLU A 349 25.58 -26.92 16.79
N PRO A 350 24.29 -26.79 17.16
CA PRO A 350 23.61 -25.50 17.16
C PRO A 350 24.23 -24.58 18.20
N ARG A 351 24.22 -23.28 17.93
CA ARG A 351 24.68 -22.33 18.93
C ARG A 351 23.75 -22.31 20.15
N PRO A 352 24.27 -22.19 21.38
CA PRO A 352 23.46 -22.16 22.59
C PRO A 352 22.35 -21.09 22.57
N GLU A 353 22.59 -19.93 21.97
CA GLU A 353 21.62 -18.84 21.87
C GLU A 353 20.40 -19.14 20.97
N TRP A 354 20.47 -20.18 20.14
CA TRP A 354 19.38 -20.64 19.29
C TRP A 354 18.49 -21.67 19.98
N ILE A 355 18.89 -22.19 21.14
CA ILE A 355 18.14 -23.21 21.87
C ILE A 355 17.72 -22.62 23.23
N VAL A 356 16.50 -22.95 23.65
CA VAL A 356 16.02 -22.61 25.00
C VAL A 356 15.46 -23.85 25.69
N ASP A 357 15.62 -23.94 27.01
CA ASP A 357 15.04 -25.03 27.79
C ASP A 357 13.51 -24.94 27.87
N LYS A 358 12.98 -23.71 27.84
CA LYS A 358 11.56 -23.40 27.94
C LYS A 358 11.22 -22.10 27.24
N VAL A 359 10.00 -22.02 26.70
CA VAL A 359 9.45 -20.77 26.16
C VAL A 359 9.27 -19.74 27.28
N PRO A 360 9.71 -18.48 27.10
CA PRO A 360 9.45 -17.41 28.07
C PRO A 360 7.95 -17.23 28.33
N LYS A 361 7.56 -16.94 29.58
CA LYS A 361 6.15 -16.91 29.99
C LYS A 361 5.30 -15.96 29.16
N GLU A 362 5.86 -14.79 28.87
CA GLU A 362 5.29 -13.72 28.07
C GLU A 362 5.20 -14.03 26.57
N ALA A 363 5.82 -15.12 26.12
CA ALA A 363 5.81 -15.56 24.72
C ALA A 363 4.87 -16.75 24.47
N ILE A 364 4.39 -17.43 25.52
CA ILE A 364 3.62 -18.67 25.39
C ILE A 364 2.28 -18.41 24.70
N ILE A 365 1.97 -19.24 23.71
CA ILE A 365 0.65 -19.33 23.07
C ILE A 365 0.13 -20.76 23.11
N PRO A 366 -1.18 -21.01 22.91
CA PRO A 366 -1.65 -22.35 22.56
C PRO A 366 -0.87 -22.86 21.33
N PRO A 367 -0.20 -24.03 21.39
CA PRO A 367 0.67 -24.47 20.31
C PRO A 367 -0.04 -24.51 18.95
N GLN A 368 0.58 -23.92 17.94
CA GLN A 368 0.06 -23.90 16.57
C GLN A 368 0.85 -24.92 15.73
N SER A 369 0.13 -25.83 15.06
CA SER A 369 0.76 -26.91 14.28
C SER A 369 0.81 -26.55 12.80
N PHE A 370 1.98 -26.79 12.19
CA PHE A 370 2.28 -26.60 10.77
C PHE A 370 2.87 -27.92 10.26
N GLY A 371 2.02 -28.94 10.07
CA GLY A 371 2.48 -30.31 9.88
C GLY A 371 3.24 -30.82 11.12
N LYS A 372 4.48 -31.30 10.93
CA LYS A 372 5.36 -31.80 12.01
C LYS A 372 6.04 -30.70 12.84
N LEU A 373 5.91 -29.44 12.42
CA LEU A 373 6.48 -28.28 13.08
C LEU A 373 5.44 -27.64 14.00
N LYS A 374 5.86 -27.22 15.20
CA LYS A 374 5.00 -26.55 16.18
C LYS A 374 5.56 -25.21 16.61
N LEU A 375 4.75 -24.16 16.49
CA LEU A 375 5.00 -22.87 17.12
C LEU A 375 4.49 -22.93 18.56
N LEU A 376 5.40 -22.81 19.52
CA LEU A 376 5.10 -22.85 20.96
C LEU A 376 4.89 -21.45 21.55
N GLY A 377 5.45 -20.43 20.91
CA GLY A 377 5.39 -19.05 21.38
C GLY A 377 5.96 -18.04 20.41
N TYR A 378 5.59 -16.78 20.58
CA TYR A 378 6.24 -15.65 19.93
C TYR A 378 6.30 -14.47 20.90
N TYR A 379 7.28 -13.58 20.72
CA TYR A 379 7.47 -12.41 21.56
C TYR A 379 7.74 -11.16 20.73
N ILE A 380 7.03 -10.09 21.05
CA ILE A 380 7.24 -8.75 20.50
C ILE A 380 7.72 -7.87 21.65
N PRO A 381 8.93 -7.28 21.55
CA PRO A 381 9.47 -6.38 22.57
C PRO A 381 8.50 -5.23 22.89
N PRO A 382 8.37 -4.79 24.16
CA PRO A 382 7.44 -3.74 24.57
C PRO A 382 7.53 -2.46 23.71
N GLU A 383 8.74 -2.05 23.35
CA GLU A 383 9.02 -0.89 22.51
C GLU A 383 8.56 -1.04 21.05
N CYS A 384 8.22 -2.26 20.63
CA CYS A 384 7.65 -2.59 19.33
C CYS A 384 6.13 -2.78 19.37
N ARG A 385 5.50 -2.78 20.55
CA ARG A 385 4.03 -2.90 20.70
C ARG A 385 3.29 -1.60 20.39
N VAL A 386 3.98 -0.46 20.51
CA VAL A 386 3.48 0.86 20.12
C VAL A 386 4.52 1.54 19.23
N LEU A 387 4.20 1.70 17.95
CA LEU A 387 5.08 2.32 16.96
C LEU A 387 4.76 3.82 16.83
N THR A 388 5.60 4.67 17.42
CA THR A 388 5.48 6.14 17.34
C THR A 388 6.27 6.75 16.17
N LYS A 389 7.10 5.95 15.51
CA LYS A 389 7.83 6.31 14.29
C LYS A 389 8.10 5.05 13.45
N PRO A 390 8.32 5.16 12.13
CA PRO A 390 8.76 4.02 11.33
C PRO A 390 10.09 3.48 11.87
N ARG A 391 10.11 2.20 12.26
CA ARG A 391 11.28 1.51 12.81
C ARG A 391 11.22 0.03 12.49
N MET A 392 12.32 -0.68 12.74
CA MET A 392 12.31 -2.14 12.72
C MET A 392 11.33 -2.67 13.78
N LEU A 393 10.47 -3.61 13.39
CA LEU A 393 9.60 -4.37 14.27
C LEU A 393 10.23 -5.75 14.50
N TYR A 394 10.80 -5.97 15.68
CA TYR A 394 11.42 -7.26 16.02
C TYR A 394 10.37 -8.26 16.50
N VAL A 395 10.48 -9.50 16.03
CA VAL A 395 9.64 -10.63 16.44
C VAL A 395 10.55 -11.80 16.77
N GLU A 396 10.37 -12.37 17.95
CA GLU A 396 10.96 -13.65 18.33
C GLU A 396 9.92 -14.75 18.23
N THR A 397 10.32 -15.95 17.79
CA THR A 397 9.45 -17.12 17.66
C THR A 397 10.15 -18.35 18.23
N TYR A 398 9.37 -19.25 18.83
CA TYR A 398 9.84 -20.42 19.56
C TYR A 398 9.21 -21.67 18.97
N TRP A 399 10.04 -22.55 18.42
CA TRP A 399 9.61 -23.67 17.60
C TRP A 399 10.13 -25.00 18.12
N THR A 400 9.40 -26.07 17.86
CA THR A 400 9.90 -27.43 18.03
C THR A 400 9.37 -28.33 16.91
N ILE A 401 9.99 -29.48 16.74
CA ILE A 401 9.53 -30.53 15.82
C ILE A 401 9.19 -31.80 16.61
N GLU A 402 8.21 -32.56 16.12
CA GLU A 402 7.82 -33.84 16.74
C GLU A 402 8.64 -35.02 16.20
N GLU A 403 9.05 -34.92 14.95
CA GLU A 403 9.83 -35.93 14.23
C GLU A 403 10.81 -35.22 13.29
N PRO A 404 11.90 -35.88 12.87
CA PRO A 404 12.84 -35.32 11.90
C PRO A 404 12.17 -34.83 10.61
N PHE A 405 12.65 -33.69 10.09
CA PHE A 405 12.26 -33.13 8.79
C PHE A 405 13.24 -33.57 7.70
N ASP A 406 12.71 -33.92 6.54
CA ASP A 406 13.46 -34.30 5.33
C ASP A 406 13.33 -33.27 4.19
N LYS A 407 12.41 -32.31 4.33
CA LYS A 407 12.16 -31.22 3.38
C LYS A 407 12.45 -29.86 4.00
N ASN A 408 12.85 -28.94 3.14
CA ASN A 408 13.02 -27.53 3.49
C ASN A 408 11.71 -26.76 3.43
N TYR A 409 11.52 -25.88 4.41
CA TYR A 409 10.42 -24.93 4.45
C TYR A 409 10.92 -23.53 4.77
N LEU A 410 10.23 -22.56 4.19
CA LEU A 410 10.49 -21.14 4.39
C LEU A 410 9.49 -20.58 5.40
N LEU A 411 10.03 -19.84 6.35
CA LEU A 411 9.28 -19.06 7.32
C LEU A 411 9.05 -17.65 6.76
N THR A 412 7.81 -17.21 6.80
CA THR A 412 7.42 -15.82 6.50
C THR A 412 6.79 -15.20 7.71
N ILE A 413 7.37 -14.12 8.22
CA ILE A 413 6.80 -13.31 9.31
C ILE A 413 6.54 -11.90 8.77
N ARG A 414 5.35 -11.35 9.01
CA ARG A 414 4.94 -10.02 8.51
C ARG A 414 4.12 -9.28 9.55
N GLY A 415 4.24 -7.95 9.55
CA GLY A 415 3.29 -7.09 10.26
C GLY A 415 2.24 -6.61 9.26
N VAL A 416 1.07 -7.26 9.26
CA VAL A 416 -0.01 -6.95 8.33
C VAL A 416 -1.04 -6.04 9.01
N PRO A 417 -1.71 -5.13 8.29
CA PRO A 417 -2.80 -4.35 8.87
C PRO A 417 -3.90 -5.27 9.41
N ALA A 418 -4.40 -4.97 10.61
CA ALA A 418 -5.49 -5.73 11.24
C ALA A 418 -6.85 -5.57 10.53
N ARG A 419 -6.92 -4.69 9.53
CA ARG A 419 -8.10 -4.42 8.71
C ARG A 419 -7.69 -4.19 7.25
N GLU A 420 -8.59 -4.51 6.33
CA GLU A 420 -8.40 -4.22 4.89
C GLU A 420 -8.31 -2.71 4.65
N CYS A 421 -7.15 -2.24 4.18
CA CYS A 421 -6.82 -0.82 3.98
C CYS A 421 -5.59 -0.64 3.06
N ASP A 422 -5.20 0.60 2.79
CA ASP A 422 -4.06 0.95 1.92
C ASP A 422 -2.69 0.89 2.63
N MET A 423 -2.66 0.54 3.92
CA MET A 423 -1.42 0.44 4.69
C MET A 423 -0.52 -0.67 4.12
N PRO A 424 0.73 -0.37 3.72
CA PRO A 424 1.64 -1.42 3.28
C PRO A 424 2.09 -2.32 4.42
N ILE A 425 2.53 -3.53 4.07
CA ILE A 425 2.90 -4.57 5.03
C ILE A 425 4.32 -4.31 5.58
N TYR A 426 4.51 -4.46 6.90
CA TYR A 426 5.85 -4.53 7.50
C TYR A 426 6.51 -5.86 7.13
N GLY A 427 7.76 -5.80 6.67
CA GLY A 427 8.43 -6.96 6.07
C GLY A 427 8.00 -7.25 4.63
N GLN A 428 7.29 -6.32 3.96
CA GLN A 428 6.89 -6.52 2.57
C GLN A 428 8.11 -6.60 1.65
N GLY A 429 8.15 -7.64 0.83
CA GLY A 429 9.15 -7.77 -0.23
C GLY A 429 10.45 -8.48 0.14
N LYS A 430 10.57 -9.10 1.34
CA LYS A 430 11.43 -10.27 1.68
C LYS A 430 11.57 -10.45 3.21
N VAL A 431 10.66 -11.22 3.78
CA VAL A 431 10.84 -11.89 5.10
C VAL A 431 10.53 -13.39 4.96
N THR A 432 10.50 -13.89 3.73
CA THR A 432 10.54 -15.32 3.49
C THR A 432 12.01 -15.72 3.57
N HIS A 433 12.37 -16.36 4.67
CA HIS A 433 13.72 -16.82 4.99
C HIS A 433 13.61 -18.24 5.55
N ASP A 434 14.74 -18.92 5.60
CA ASP A 434 14.80 -20.21 6.25
C ASP A 434 14.88 -20.03 7.76
N PHE A 435 14.41 -21.02 8.52
CA PHE A 435 14.52 -21.02 9.97
C PHE A 435 15.97 -20.81 10.42
N LEU A 436 16.13 -19.95 11.42
CA LEU A 436 17.43 -19.51 11.95
C LEU A 436 18.36 -18.94 10.86
N ASP A 437 17.76 -18.28 9.85
CA ASP A 437 18.46 -17.75 8.67
C ASP A 437 19.29 -18.82 7.93
N TYR A 438 18.81 -20.07 8.00
CA TYR A 438 19.47 -21.29 7.57
C TYR A 438 20.80 -21.64 8.27
N MET A 439 21.23 -20.90 9.29
CA MET A 439 22.47 -21.22 10.01
C MET A 439 22.39 -22.56 10.74
N TRP A 440 21.19 -22.91 11.22
CA TRP A 440 20.87 -24.22 11.74
C TRP A 440 19.58 -24.77 11.10
N PRO A 441 19.71 -25.42 9.92
CA PRO A 441 18.58 -25.76 9.08
C PRO A 441 17.67 -26.82 9.73
N ILE A 442 16.39 -26.79 9.40
CA ILE A 442 15.34 -27.58 10.07
C ILE A 442 15.57 -29.10 9.98
N GLU A 443 16.26 -29.59 8.96
CA GLU A 443 16.60 -31.01 8.83
C GLU A 443 17.61 -31.49 9.88
N ARG A 444 18.29 -30.56 10.56
CA ARG A 444 19.20 -30.84 11.68
C ARG A 444 18.56 -30.66 13.05
N TRP A 445 17.28 -30.32 13.09
CA TRP A 445 16.60 -30.13 14.36
C TRP A 445 16.37 -31.48 15.05
N ILE A 446 16.40 -31.46 16.39
CA ILE A 446 16.19 -32.64 17.23
C ILE A 446 14.77 -32.56 17.80
N PRO A 447 13.96 -33.64 17.69
CA PRO A 447 12.65 -33.69 18.31
C PRO A 447 12.65 -33.31 19.79
N GLY A 448 11.72 -32.43 20.19
CA GLY A 448 11.57 -31.96 21.57
C GLY A 448 12.52 -30.82 21.98
N VAL A 449 13.55 -30.49 21.20
CA VAL A 449 14.36 -29.28 21.43
C VAL A 449 13.58 -28.05 20.98
N ILE A 450 13.68 -26.96 21.74
CA ILE A 450 13.02 -25.69 21.42
C ILE A 450 14.04 -24.73 20.79
N TYR A 451 13.78 -24.35 19.55
CA TYR A 451 14.59 -23.43 18.78
C TYR A 451 14.01 -22.02 18.83
N ARG A 452 14.84 -21.03 19.16
CA ARG A 452 14.50 -19.61 19.24
C ARG A 452 15.00 -18.89 17.99
N GLU A 453 14.08 -18.25 17.28
CA GLU A 453 14.37 -17.42 16.12
C GLU A 453 13.99 -15.96 16.37
N LYS A 454 14.84 -15.02 15.96
CA LYS A 454 14.63 -13.58 16.10
C LYS A 454 14.79 -12.91 14.75
N ILE A 455 13.78 -12.15 14.32
CA ILE A 455 13.80 -11.44 13.03
C ILE A 455 13.35 -9.98 13.15
N GLY A 456 13.98 -9.10 12.38
CA GLY A 456 13.52 -7.73 12.17
C GLY A 456 12.61 -7.60 10.94
N LEU A 457 11.41 -7.07 11.15
CA LEU A 457 10.47 -6.70 10.08
C LEU A 457 10.68 -5.23 9.69
N LEU A 458 11.16 -5.01 8.47
CA LEU A 458 11.42 -3.66 7.96
C LEU A 458 10.12 -2.86 7.80
N PRO A 459 10.12 -1.55 8.10
CA PRO A 459 9.01 -0.69 7.77
C PRO A 459 8.84 -0.58 6.24
N PRO A 460 7.63 -0.25 5.76
CA PRO A 460 7.39 0.02 4.34
C PRO A 460 8.37 1.04 3.74
N ARG A 461 8.86 0.76 2.53
CA ARG A 461 9.81 1.63 1.82
C ARG A 461 9.24 3.01 1.50
N ASP A 462 7.98 3.04 1.07
CA ASP A 462 7.29 4.26 0.68
C ASP A 462 6.56 4.83 1.90
N GLY A 463 7.26 5.67 2.65
CA GLY A 463 6.73 6.32 3.85
C GLY A 463 5.47 7.15 3.58
N SER A 464 5.25 7.63 2.36
CA SER A 464 4.05 8.42 2.00
C SER A 464 2.75 7.60 2.06
N LYS A 465 2.87 6.27 2.00
CA LYS A 465 1.74 5.34 2.07
C LYS A 465 1.37 4.95 3.51
N LEU A 466 2.20 5.28 4.49
CA LEU A 466 1.92 4.98 5.89
C LEU A 466 0.65 5.69 6.35
N ILE A 467 -0.13 4.97 7.15
CA ILE A 467 -1.32 5.46 7.83
C ILE A 467 -1.36 4.85 9.24
N ASN A 468 -1.99 5.54 10.19
CA ASN A 468 -2.16 5.01 11.53
C ASN A 468 -3.28 3.96 11.56
N VAL A 469 -2.87 2.70 11.50
CA VAL A 469 -3.72 1.51 11.63
C VAL A 469 -2.98 0.44 12.42
N ASP A 470 -3.69 -0.24 13.30
CA ASP A 470 -3.11 -1.33 14.08
C ASP A 470 -2.63 -2.47 13.17
N LEU A 471 -1.47 -3.02 13.49
CA LEU A 471 -0.89 -4.18 12.81
C LEU A 471 -1.12 -5.44 13.65
N GLN A 472 -1.10 -6.58 12.99
CA GLN A 472 -1.05 -7.91 13.61
C GLN A 472 0.09 -8.71 12.97
N ILE A 473 0.67 -9.64 13.72
CA ILE A 473 1.70 -10.53 13.19
C ILE A 473 1.05 -11.67 12.39
N GLU A 474 1.50 -11.85 11.16
CA GLU A 474 1.19 -12.99 10.32
C GLU A 474 2.44 -13.86 10.19
N ILE A 475 2.29 -15.15 10.53
CA ILE A 475 3.32 -16.19 10.40
C ILE A 475 2.83 -17.21 9.39
N LYS A 476 3.62 -17.50 8.36
CA LYS A 476 3.30 -18.48 7.33
C LYS A 476 4.49 -19.40 7.09
N VAL A 477 4.22 -20.70 6.99
CA VAL A 477 5.23 -21.72 6.66
C VAL A 477 4.86 -22.40 5.35
N ALA A 478 5.76 -22.34 4.38
CA ALA A 478 5.52 -22.86 3.02
C ALA A 478 6.83 -23.21 2.31
N ASN A 479 6.75 -24.01 1.25
CA ASN A 479 7.82 -24.21 0.28
C ASN A 479 7.29 -24.00 -1.15
N ASP A 480 8.06 -24.39 -2.17
CA ASP A 480 7.65 -24.23 -3.57
C ASP A 480 6.51 -25.19 -3.99
N GLU A 481 6.23 -26.24 -3.21
CA GLU A 481 5.24 -27.29 -3.50
C GLU A 481 3.93 -27.12 -2.71
N GLU A 482 4.00 -26.63 -1.47
CA GLU A 482 2.85 -26.59 -0.54
C GLU A 482 2.95 -25.48 0.52
N VAL A 483 1.82 -25.19 1.17
CA VAL A 483 1.70 -24.32 2.36
C VAL A 483 1.31 -25.17 3.55
N LEU A 484 2.17 -25.27 4.57
CA LEU A 484 1.88 -26.06 5.77
C LEU A 484 0.86 -25.39 6.68
N GLY A 485 0.81 -24.06 6.68
CA GLY A 485 -0.18 -23.32 7.46
C GLY A 485 0.14 -21.83 7.56
N GLU A 486 -0.81 -21.11 8.15
CA GLU A 486 -0.72 -19.68 8.46
C GLU A 486 -1.33 -19.43 9.83
N PHE A 487 -0.67 -18.59 10.62
CA PHE A 487 -1.12 -18.11 11.92
C PHE A 487 -1.18 -16.59 11.90
N LYS A 488 -2.28 -16.03 12.40
CA LYS A 488 -2.47 -14.60 12.61
C LYS A 488 -2.66 -14.35 14.09
N ASP A 489 -1.75 -13.56 14.63
CA ASP A 489 -1.76 -13.17 16.02
C ASP A 489 -2.97 -12.25 16.32
N PRO A 490 -3.81 -12.57 17.32
CA PRO A 490 -4.90 -11.68 17.72
C PRO A 490 -4.42 -10.41 18.45
N ASN A 491 -3.18 -10.38 18.95
CA ASN A 491 -2.65 -9.21 19.64
C ASN A 491 -2.21 -8.13 18.64
N LEU A 492 -2.68 -6.90 18.88
CA LEU A 492 -2.45 -5.77 17.99
C LEU A 492 -1.22 -4.96 18.40
N ILE A 493 -0.40 -4.62 17.41
CA ILE A 493 0.65 -3.59 17.51
C ILE A 493 0.03 -2.26 17.14
N LYS A 494 0.02 -1.31 18.09
CA LYS A 494 -0.55 0.02 17.88
C LYS A 494 0.37 0.87 17.03
N MET A 495 -0.16 1.48 15.96
CA MET A 495 0.57 2.47 15.17
C MET A 495 0.08 3.89 15.47
N GLN A 496 0.98 4.71 16.00
CA GLN A 496 0.71 6.07 16.48
C GLN A 496 1.82 7.02 16.02
N ILE A 497 2.08 7.07 14.71
CA ILE A 497 3.16 7.86 14.14
C ILE A 497 2.75 9.33 14.09
N GLU A 498 3.59 10.19 14.68
CA GLU A 498 3.41 11.65 14.68
C GLU A 498 3.44 12.22 13.24
N GLY A 499 2.61 13.23 12.97
CA GLY A 499 2.46 13.84 11.65
C GLY A 499 1.59 13.05 10.66
N LEU A 500 1.29 11.78 10.94
CA LEU A 500 0.21 11.06 10.28
C LEU A 500 -1.10 11.29 11.03
N LEU A 501 -2.22 11.40 10.31
CA LEU A 501 -3.53 11.54 10.94
C LEU A 501 -3.78 10.32 11.84
N TYR A 502 -3.73 10.55 13.15
CA TYR A 502 -4.03 9.57 14.19
C TYR A 502 -5.44 9.86 14.72
N HIS A 503 -6.23 8.82 14.87
CA HIS A 503 -7.50 8.89 15.56
C HIS A 503 -7.43 7.96 16.75
N ASN A 504 -7.53 8.53 17.96
CA ASN A 504 -7.73 7.74 19.14
C ASN A 504 -9.07 7.00 19.01
N THR A 505 -9.05 5.71 19.29
CA THR A 505 -10.25 4.89 19.31
C THR A 505 -10.47 4.25 20.67
N ASP A 506 -9.53 4.39 21.60
CA ASP A 506 -9.58 3.82 22.94
C ASP A 506 -9.62 4.95 23.98
N PHE A 507 -10.75 5.10 24.65
CA PHE A 507 -11.05 6.21 25.55
C PHE A 507 -11.21 5.76 27.00
N ASP A 508 -11.04 6.70 27.95
CA ASP A 508 -11.28 6.51 29.38
C ASP A 508 -12.72 6.05 29.68
N ASP A 509 -12.93 5.30 30.76
CA ASP A 509 -14.24 4.72 31.12
C ASP A 509 -15.36 5.77 31.27
N VAL A 510 -15.04 6.99 31.69
CA VAL A 510 -15.99 8.11 31.82
C VAL A 510 -16.68 8.45 30.49
N VAL A 511 -16.01 8.19 29.36
CA VAL A 511 -16.57 8.42 28.02
C VAL A 511 -17.75 7.49 27.72
N TYR A 512 -17.77 6.30 28.30
CA TYR A 512 -18.82 5.30 28.07
C TYR A 512 -19.98 5.41 29.07
N GLN A 513 -19.85 6.25 30.10
CA GLN A 513 -20.94 6.54 31.02
C GLN A 513 -22.06 7.30 30.27
N SER A 514 -23.31 6.89 30.50
CA SER A 514 -24.48 7.40 29.79
C SER A 514 -25.49 7.99 30.76
N GLU A 515 -25.96 9.20 30.46
CA GLU A 515 -27.12 9.81 31.10
C GLU A 515 -28.23 9.96 30.07
N LEU A 516 -29.41 9.41 30.37
CA LEU A 516 -30.54 9.42 29.43
C LEU A 516 -30.90 10.85 29.02
N GLY A 517 -31.05 11.07 27.72
CA GLY A 517 -31.39 12.39 27.17
C GLY A 517 -30.22 13.37 27.07
N LYS A 518 -29.00 12.99 27.45
CA LYS A 518 -27.79 13.82 27.26
C LYS A 518 -26.81 13.13 26.31
N CYS A 519 -26.41 13.83 25.25
CA CYS A 519 -25.45 13.28 24.30
C CYS A 519 -24.01 13.37 24.85
N TRP A 520 -23.53 14.54 25.27
CA TRP A 520 -22.16 14.66 25.79
C TRP A 520 -22.05 15.61 26.98
N THR A 521 -21.36 15.20 28.04
CA THR A 521 -20.95 16.14 29.10
C THR A 521 -19.71 16.92 28.69
N ALA A 522 -19.45 18.05 29.35
CA ALA A 522 -18.25 18.85 29.12
C ALA A 522 -16.94 18.06 29.36
N GLU A 523 -16.93 17.19 30.37
CA GLU A 523 -15.80 16.31 30.67
C GLU A 523 -15.58 15.28 29.55
N GLN A 524 -16.65 14.64 29.08
CA GLN A 524 -16.54 13.66 27.99
C GLN A 524 -16.01 14.30 26.71
N LEU A 525 -16.45 15.51 26.36
CA LEU A 525 -15.94 16.24 25.20
C LEU A 525 -14.44 16.50 25.31
N ALA A 526 -13.96 16.99 26.45
CA ALA A 526 -12.53 17.23 26.67
C ALA A 526 -11.72 15.92 26.60
N LYS A 527 -12.21 14.85 27.23
CA LYS A 527 -11.54 13.54 27.27
C LYS A 527 -11.46 12.85 25.91
N VAL A 528 -12.54 12.89 25.13
CA VAL A 528 -12.56 12.27 23.79
C VAL A 528 -11.67 13.03 22.81
N THR A 529 -11.76 14.36 22.82
CA THR A 529 -11.06 15.19 21.83
C THR A 529 -9.62 15.54 22.22
N GLY A 530 -9.23 15.28 23.47
CA GLY A 530 -7.97 15.75 24.06
C GLY A 530 -7.90 17.28 24.16
N GLY A 531 -9.03 17.98 24.02
CA GLY A 531 -9.11 19.43 24.04
C GLY A 531 -9.19 20.02 25.44
N SER A 532 -8.91 21.32 25.52
CA SER A 532 -9.01 22.11 26.75
C SER A 532 -10.07 23.19 26.61
N TRP A 533 -10.95 23.31 27.61
CA TRP A 533 -11.92 24.39 27.67
C TRP A 533 -11.21 25.72 27.96
N ILE A 534 -11.27 26.64 27.00
CA ILE A 534 -10.80 28.02 27.16
C ILE A 534 -11.83 28.81 27.96
N VAL A 535 -13.11 28.60 27.62
CA VAL A 535 -14.26 29.06 28.39
C VAL A 535 -15.07 27.82 28.75
N PRO A 536 -15.05 27.35 30.01
CA PRO A 536 -15.81 26.17 30.41
C PRO A 536 -17.31 26.47 30.45
N PRO A 537 -18.18 25.50 30.11
CA PRO A 537 -19.62 25.64 30.29
C PRO A 537 -20.00 25.58 31.78
N PRO A 538 -21.22 26.02 32.16
CA PRO A 538 -21.70 25.92 33.54
C PRO A 538 -21.83 24.45 34.00
N GLU A 539 -21.85 24.25 35.32
CA GLU A 539 -22.01 22.92 35.92
C GLU A 539 -23.32 22.25 35.47
N GLY A 540 -23.25 20.94 35.16
CA GLY A 540 -24.38 20.16 34.67
C GLY A 540 -24.72 20.38 33.18
N TRP A 541 -23.99 21.23 32.47
CA TRP A 541 -24.15 21.46 31.03
C TRP A 541 -23.81 20.22 30.19
N TYR A 542 -24.52 20.07 29.07
CA TYR A 542 -24.29 19.02 28.09
C TYR A 542 -24.49 19.52 26.66
N ALA A 543 -23.85 18.87 25.69
CA ALA A 543 -24.13 19.06 24.27
C ALA A 543 -25.14 18.01 23.79
N GLN A 544 -26.07 18.42 22.94
CA GLN A 544 -27.03 17.54 22.26
C GLN A 544 -26.72 17.36 20.78
N SER A 545 -26.12 18.36 20.13
CA SER A 545 -25.84 18.32 18.70
C SER A 545 -24.66 19.21 18.30
N PHE A 546 -24.19 19.04 17.07
CA PHE A 546 -23.03 19.73 16.54
C PHE A 546 -23.26 20.27 15.13
N ARG A 547 -23.03 21.58 14.93
CA ARG A 547 -23.14 22.25 13.62
C ARG A 547 -21.78 22.30 12.93
N LEU A 548 -21.70 21.84 11.68
CA LEU A 548 -20.48 22.00 10.87
C LEU A 548 -20.47 23.36 10.15
N SER A 549 -19.31 24.02 10.13
CA SER A 549 -19.11 25.30 9.40
C SER A 549 -19.34 25.23 7.89
N SER A 550 -19.28 24.02 7.32
CA SER A 550 -19.56 23.73 5.92
C SER A 550 -21.06 23.57 5.58
N THR A 551 -21.97 23.81 6.54
CA THR A 551 -23.40 23.45 6.40
C THR A 551 -24.36 24.56 6.86
N GLY A 552 -25.47 24.73 6.12
CA GLY A 552 -26.58 25.62 6.46
C GLY A 552 -27.76 24.91 7.15
N THR A 553 -27.57 23.68 7.64
CA THR A 553 -28.63 22.85 8.19
C THR A 553 -29.15 23.46 9.51
N LYS A 554 -30.46 23.73 9.58
CA LYS A 554 -31.12 24.19 10.81
C LYS A 554 -31.18 23.05 11.83
N ILE A 555 -30.60 23.27 12.99
CA ILE A 555 -30.52 22.29 14.06
C ILE A 555 -31.74 22.42 14.97
N LYS A 556 -32.37 21.28 15.30
CA LYS A 556 -33.61 21.24 16.07
C LYS A 556 -33.41 21.00 17.58
N SER A 557 -32.22 20.60 18.01
CA SER A 557 -31.97 20.09 19.37
C SER A 557 -30.80 20.81 20.05
N ARG A 558 -31.10 21.59 21.10
CA ARG A 558 -30.13 22.29 21.94
C ARG A 558 -29.77 21.48 23.20
N PRO A 559 -28.59 21.69 23.83
CA PRO A 559 -27.55 22.65 23.43
C PRO A 559 -26.73 22.21 22.20
N THR A 560 -26.33 23.16 21.36
CA THR A 560 -25.65 22.93 20.08
C THR A 560 -24.25 23.53 20.06
N LEU A 561 -23.23 22.73 19.75
CA LEU A 561 -21.87 23.22 19.55
C LEU A 561 -21.55 23.46 18.07
N PHE A 562 -20.82 24.52 17.77
CA PHE A 562 -20.24 24.71 16.43
C PHE A 562 -18.91 23.97 16.28
N LEU A 563 -18.68 23.35 15.13
CA LEU A 563 -17.45 22.67 14.74
C LEU A 563 -16.90 23.35 13.50
N ASP A 564 -15.74 23.99 13.60
CA ASP A 564 -15.11 24.58 12.43
C ASP A 564 -14.23 23.59 11.66
N THR A 565 -14.65 23.23 10.45
CA THR A 565 -13.89 22.34 9.57
C THR A 565 -13.13 23.07 8.45
N ASN A 566 -13.27 24.39 8.34
CA ASN A 566 -12.87 25.17 7.15
C ASN A 566 -11.99 26.40 7.44
N ASP A 567 -11.52 26.58 8.68
CA ASP A 567 -10.69 27.73 9.12
C ASP A 567 -11.33 29.11 8.83
N ASP A 568 -12.67 29.18 8.83
CA ASP A 568 -13.49 30.40 8.67
C ASP A 568 -14.50 30.50 9.83
N ALA A 569 -14.11 29.98 11.00
CA ALA A 569 -14.95 29.89 12.19
C ALA A 569 -15.46 31.25 12.62
N ASP A 570 -14.56 32.24 12.67
CA ASP A 570 -14.76 33.47 13.42
C ASP A 570 -16.00 34.21 12.93
N LYS A 571 -16.08 34.40 11.61
CA LYS A 571 -17.23 35.07 10.98
C LYS A 571 -18.52 34.26 11.15
N LYS A 572 -18.48 32.95 10.93
CA LYS A 572 -19.68 32.10 10.96
C LYS A 572 -20.23 31.88 12.36
N ILE A 573 -19.35 31.72 13.35
CA ILE A 573 -19.74 31.62 14.76
C ILE A 573 -20.42 32.92 15.16
N LEU A 574 -19.79 34.08 14.88
CA LEU A 574 -20.35 35.39 15.22
C LEU A 574 -21.70 35.65 14.52
N GLU A 575 -21.82 35.32 13.22
CA GLU A 575 -23.07 35.47 12.45
C GLU A 575 -24.21 34.59 12.97
N ASN A 576 -23.90 33.42 13.55
CA ASN A 576 -24.90 32.45 14.00
C ASN A 576 -24.94 32.29 15.52
N ILE A 577 -24.34 33.21 16.28
CA ILE A 577 -24.06 33.00 17.70
C ILE A 577 -25.32 32.81 18.56
N ALA A 578 -26.43 33.43 18.18
CA ALA A 578 -27.72 33.29 18.84
C ALA A 578 -28.34 31.87 18.69
N GLU A 579 -27.85 31.09 17.72
CA GLU A 579 -28.28 29.73 17.44
C GLU A 579 -27.36 28.66 18.05
N LEU A 580 -26.28 29.08 18.70
CA LEU A 580 -25.21 28.22 19.21
C LEU A 580 -25.09 28.35 20.73
N ASP A 581 -24.72 27.25 21.38
CA ASP A 581 -24.53 27.16 22.83
C ASP A 581 -23.04 26.91 23.20
N GLY A 582 -22.15 26.98 22.22
CA GLY A 582 -20.69 26.91 22.34
C GLY A 582 -20.01 26.52 21.03
N ALA A 583 -18.69 26.35 21.04
CA ALA A 583 -17.92 25.90 19.88
C ALA A 583 -16.71 25.01 20.24
N ILE A 584 -16.31 24.18 19.28
CA ILE A 584 -15.07 23.41 19.26
C ILE A 584 -14.23 23.92 18.09
N VAL A 585 -13.03 24.42 18.40
CA VAL A 585 -12.17 25.14 17.44
C VAL A 585 -10.71 24.71 17.57
N SER A 586 -9.92 24.91 16.51
CA SER A 586 -8.47 24.63 16.52
C SER A 586 -7.59 25.86 16.78
N HIS A 587 -8.17 27.05 16.80
CA HIS A 587 -7.50 28.34 16.98
C HIS A 587 -8.30 29.22 17.95
N ASP A 588 -7.71 30.34 18.36
CA ASP A 588 -8.38 31.32 19.20
C ASP A 588 -9.37 32.14 18.36
N VAL A 589 -10.57 32.39 18.89
CA VAL A 589 -11.63 33.14 18.20
C VAL A 589 -11.92 34.42 18.99
N GLU A 590 -11.70 35.57 18.36
CA GLU A 590 -11.95 36.88 18.98
C GLU A 590 -13.42 37.30 18.85
N GLY A 591 -13.87 38.20 19.74
CA GLY A 591 -15.21 38.79 19.68
C GLY A 591 -16.35 37.93 20.22
N LEU A 592 -16.06 36.76 20.80
CA LEU A 592 -17.05 35.91 21.46
C LEU A 592 -17.50 36.49 22.82
N PRO A 593 -18.76 36.27 23.24
CA PRO A 593 -19.23 36.61 24.57
C PRO A 593 -18.38 35.94 25.67
N PRO A 594 -18.12 36.60 26.81
CA PRO A 594 -17.22 36.07 27.85
C PRO A 594 -17.60 34.69 28.42
N ASN A 595 -18.89 34.33 28.37
CA ASN A 595 -19.43 33.08 28.89
C ASN A 595 -19.78 32.06 27.78
N PHE A 596 -19.36 32.29 26.53
CA PHE A 596 -19.64 31.39 25.42
C PHE A 596 -18.71 30.16 25.50
N PRO A 597 -19.21 28.94 25.75
CA PRO A 597 -18.36 27.77 25.94
C PRO A 597 -17.47 27.52 24.72
N LEU A 598 -16.16 27.39 24.94
CA LEU A 598 -15.18 27.25 23.87
C LEU A 598 -14.16 26.16 24.21
N LEU A 599 -14.21 25.05 23.45
CA LEU A 599 -13.27 23.94 23.56
C LEU A 599 -12.21 24.05 22.47
N LYS A 600 -10.95 24.20 22.86
CA LYS A 600 -9.81 24.25 21.92
C LYS A 600 -9.22 22.86 21.75
N VAL A 601 -9.11 22.41 20.50
CA VAL A 601 -8.56 21.09 20.11
C VAL A 601 -7.40 21.28 19.14
N SER A 602 -6.56 20.26 18.93
CA SER A 602 -5.48 20.35 17.95
C SER A 602 -5.97 20.25 16.50
N ASN A 603 -7.10 19.58 16.26
CA ASN A 603 -7.67 19.36 14.93
C ASN A 603 -9.16 19.01 15.05
N VAL A 604 -10.04 19.82 14.45
CA VAL A 604 -11.50 19.63 14.57
C VAL A 604 -11.99 18.39 13.81
N ASN A 605 -11.43 18.08 12.63
CA ASN A 605 -11.81 16.86 11.89
C ASN A 605 -11.46 15.58 12.65
N ARG A 606 -10.31 15.57 13.35
CA ARG A 606 -9.95 14.49 14.26
C ARG A 606 -10.95 14.38 15.40
N ALA A 607 -11.28 15.49 16.06
CA ALA A 607 -12.25 15.54 17.15
C ALA A 607 -13.63 15.00 16.72
N ILE A 608 -14.12 15.37 15.54
CA ILE A 608 -15.38 14.86 14.96
C ILE A 608 -15.35 13.34 14.83
N PHE A 609 -14.27 12.81 14.25
CA PHE A 609 -14.13 11.36 14.07
C PHE A 609 -14.08 10.63 15.41
N GLU A 610 -13.26 11.10 16.35
CA GLU A 610 -13.10 10.49 17.68
C GLU A 610 -14.40 10.53 18.47
N LEU A 611 -15.16 11.63 18.42
CA LEU A 611 -16.52 11.74 18.98
C LEU A 611 -17.47 10.71 18.35
N GLY A 612 -17.44 10.56 17.03
CA GLY A 612 -18.25 9.56 16.34
C GLY A 612 -17.95 8.12 16.79
N VAL A 613 -16.67 7.76 16.86
CA VAL A 613 -16.25 6.41 17.29
C VAL A 613 -16.60 6.18 18.77
N ALA A 614 -16.35 7.15 19.63
CA ALA A 614 -16.71 7.09 21.04
C ALA A 614 -18.23 6.93 21.23
N ALA A 615 -19.04 7.71 20.53
CA ALA A 615 -20.50 7.58 20.55
C ALA A 615 -20.94 6.19 20.08
N ARG A 616 -20.37 5.67 18.98
CA ARG A 616 -20.69 4.32 18.50
C ARG A 616 -20.38 3.25 19.56
N LYS A 617 -19.21 3.32 20.20
CA LYS A 617 -18.81 2.36 21.24
C LYS A 617 -19.75 2.41 22.46
N ARG A 618 -20.23 3.60 22.82
CA ARG A 618 -21.22 3.80 23.89
C ARG A 618 -22.62 3.29 23.50
N PHE A 619 -23.00 3.46 22.22
CA PHE A 619 -24.32 3.12 21.70
C PHE A 619 -24.62 1.61 21.71
N GLN A 620 -25.73 1.24 22.34
CA GLN A 620 -26.19 -0.16 22.48
C GLN A 620 -27.32 -0.53 21.49
N GLY A 621 -27.90 0.44 20.79
CA GLY A 621 -28.95 0.20 19.81
C GLY A 621 -28.44 -0.47 18.52
N LYS A 622 -29.36 -0.72 17.58
CA LYS A 622 -29.03 -1.39 16.32
C LYS A 622 -28.60 -0.39 15.25
N VAL A 623 -27.48 -0.65 14.59
CA VAL A 623 -26.96 0.14 13.47
C VAL A 623 -27.38 -0.50 12.15
N ILE A 624 -28.03 0.28 11.28
CA ILE A 624 -28.47 -0.10 9.94
C ILE A 624 -27.71 0.75 8.93
N ALA A 625 -26.83 0.14 8.13
CA ALA A 625 -26.07 0.82 7.09
C ALA A 625 -26.64 0.51 5.71
N VAL A 626 -26.83 1.52 4.86
CA VAL A 626 -27.43 1.38 3.53
C VAL A 626 -26.46 1.90 2.47
N THR A 627 -26.11 1.05 1.49
CA THR A 627 -25.39 1.46 0.29
C THR A 627 -26.08 0.96 -0.99
N GLY A 628 -25.59 1.47 -2.11
CA GLY A 628 -26.01 1.10 -3.46
C GLY A 628 -25.76 2.23 -4.45
N SER A 629 -26.00 1.96 -5.73
CA SER A 629 -25.97 2.99 -6.78
C SER A 629 -27.26 3.82 -6.77
N ASN A 630 -28.42 3.19 -6.55
CA ASN A 630 -29.74 3.84 -6.43
C ASN A 630 -30.38 3.58 -5.06
N GLY A 631 -31.51 4.24 -4.75
CA GLY A 631 -32.36 3.84 -3.62
C GLY A 631 -31.88 4.17 -2.20
N LYS A 632 -30.58 4.40 -1.98
CA LYS A 632 -29.99 4.61 -0.63
C LYS A 632 -30.80 5.54 0.27
N THR A 633 -30.96 6.80 -0.13
CA THR A 633 -31.65 7.81 0.67
C THR A 633 -33.12 7.48 0.86
N THR A 634 -33.80 7.00 -0.20
CA THR A 634 -35.22 6.59 -0.11
C THR A 634 -35.38 5.45 0.88
N THR A 635 -34.56 4.41 0.78
CA THR A 635 -34.50 3.28 1.72
C THR A 635 -34.24 3.76 3.16
N CYS A 636 -33.25 4.63 3.40
CA CYS A 636 -33.00 5.19 4.74
C CYS A 636 -34.23 5.93 5.31
N ASN A 637 -34.91 6.73 4.49
CA ASN A 637 -36.10 7.47 4.93
C ASN A 637 -37.29 6.54 5.18
N MET A 638 -37.48 5.49 4.38
CA MET A 638 -38.52 4.48 4.61
C MET A 638 -38.26 3.70 5.91
N ILE A 639 -37.01 3.28 6.15
CA ILE A 639 -36.61 2.61 7.38
C ILE A 639 -36.85 3.54 8.59
N GLU A 640 -36.41 4.79 8.54
CA GLU A 640 -36.65 5.76 9.60
C GLU A 640 -38.15 5.97 9.85
N HIS A 641 -38.95 6.10 8.78
CA HIS A 641 -40.41 6.30 8.86
C HIS A 641 -41.11 5.13 9.55
N VAL A 642 -40.67 3.90 9.29
CA VAL A 642 -41.20 2.68 9.95
C VAL A 642 -40.78 2.60 11.42
N LEU A 643 -39.59 3.09 11.78
CA LEU A 643 -39.03 2.92 13.12
C LEU A 643 -39.40 4.04 14.11
N LYS A 644 -39.55 5.29 13.65
CA LYS A 644 -39.61 6.52 14.48
C LYS A 644 -40.78 6.60 15.46
N ASP A 645 -41.91 5.96 15.18
CA ASP A 645 -43.12 6.12 15.99
C ASP A 645 -43.05 5.37 17.33
N ASN A 646 -42.16 4.38 17.43
CA ASN A 646 -42.03 3.56 18.64
C ASN A 646 -40.63 3.64 19.25
N HIS A 647 -39.71 4.33 18.57
CA HIS A 647 -38.30 4.35 18.92
C HIS A 647 -37.69 5.70 18.59
N LYS A 648 -36.71 6.11 19.39
CA LYS A 648 -35.81 7.20 19.01
C LYS A 648 -34.81 6.67 17.97
N VAL A 649 -34.69 7.40 16.87
CA VAL A 649 -33.87 7.00 15.71
C VAL A 649 -32.98 8.17 15.32
N THR A 650 -31.67 7.93 15.30
CA THR A 650 -30.73 8.81 14.62
C THR A 650 -30.56 8.34 13.19
N ALA A 651 -30.72 9.23 12.21
CA ALA A 651 -30.62 8.88 10.80
C ALA A 651 -29.79 9.88 10.00
N THR A 652 -29.19 9.42 8.89
CA THR A 652 -28.52 10.31 7.95
C THR A 652 -29.48 11.39 7.46
N ARG A 653 -29.02 12.64 7.52
CA ARG A 653 -29.71 13.80 6.98
C ARG A 653 -29.07 14.22 5.66
N GLU A 654 -29.89 14.65 4.71
CA GLU A 654 -29.44 15.11 3.39
C GLU A 654 -28.51 14.07 2.70
N ASN A 655 -27.39 14.49 2.11
CA ASN A 655 -26.43 13.62 1.43
C ASN A 655 -25.16 13.40 2.29
N ARG A 656 -25.31 13.29 3.62
CA ARG A 656 -24.20 13.16 4.57
C ARG A 656 -23.74 11.71 4.72
N ASN A 657 -23.04 11.22 3.70
CA ASN A 657 -22.70 9.81 3.55
C ASN A 657 -21.20 9.54 3.28
N LEU A 658 -20.35 10.57 3.42
CA LEU A 658 -18.88 10.44 3.38
C LEU A 658 -18.32 10.01 4.74
N TYR A 659 -17.06 9.55 4.76
CA TYR A 659 -16.42 8.95 5.94
C TYR A 659 -16.54 9.81 7.21
N LEU A 660 -16.05 11.06 7.17
CA LEU A 660 -16.13 11.98 8.32
C LEU A 660 -17.57 12.36 8.68
N GLN A 661 -18.47 12.42 7.69
CA GLN A 661 -19.86 12.82 7.90
C GLN A 661 -20.67 11.71 8.58
N VAL A 662 -20.37 10.45 8.29
CA VAL A 662 -20.95 9.29 9.01
C VAL A 662 -20.50 9.30 10.47
N ALA A 663 -19.22 9.57 10.74
CA ALA A 663 -18.74 9.74 12.11
C ALA A 663 -19.40 10.93 12.82
N TRP A 664 -19.57 12.05 12.11
CA TRP A 664 -20.31 13.21 12.62
C TRP A 664 -21.76 12.87 12.98
N ILE A 665 -22.48 12.08 12.16
CA ILE A 665 -23.83 11.62 12.51
C ILE A 665 -23.80 10.81 13.82
N PHE A 666 -22.82 9.91 13.98
CA PHE A 666 -22.66 9.18 15.24
C PHE A 666 -22.40 10.06 16.44
N ALA A 667 -21.66 11.16 16.28
CA ALA A 667 -21.45 12.10 17.37
C ALA A 667 -22.78 12.67 17.91
N HIS A 668 -23.89 12.59 17.16
CA HIS A 668 -25.22 13.01 17.60
C HIS A 668 -26.04 11.90 18.27
N VAL A 669 -25.62 10.63 18.17
CA VAL A 669 -26.38 9.50 18.66
C VAL A 669 -26.49 9.58 20.18
N ASN A 670 -27.72 9.65 20.66
CA ASN A 670 -28.01 9.67 22.09
C ASN A 670 -27.95 8.23 22.63
N PRO A 671 -27.44 7.99 23.85
CA PRO A 671 -27.49 6.66 24.45
C PRO A 671 -28.87 6.00 24.52
N ASP A 672 -29.96 6.78 24.45
CA ASP A 672 -31.34 6.29 24.49
C ASP A 672 -31.99 6.05 23.11
N ASP A 673 -31.26 6.26 22.03
CA ASP A 673 -31.69 5.86 20.69
C ASP A 673 -31.74 4.33 20.59
N ALA A 674 -32.77 3.80 19.91
CA ALA A 674 -32.84 2.35 19.67
C ALA A 674 -32.19 1.96 18.33
N PHE A 675 -32.12 2.91 17.38
CA PHE A 675 -31.61 2.67 16.04
C PHE A 675 -30.77 3.83 15.52
N ALA A 676 -29.73 3.48 14.76
CA ALA A 676 -28.97 4.41 13.92
C ALA A 676 -29.06 3.98 12.45
N VAL A 677 -29.66 4.79 11.58
CA VAL A 677 -29.88 4.49 10.15
C VAL A 677 -28.97 5.34 9.28
N LEU A 678 -27.99 4.72 8.64
CA LEU A 678 -26.86 5.41 8.03
C LEU A 678 -26.79 5.13 6.54
N GLU A 679 -26.84 6.19 5.74
CA GLU A 679 -26.46 6.12 4.34
C GLU A 679 -24.94 6.12 4.20
N VAL A 680 -24.39 5.14 3.48
CA VAL A 680 -22.93 4.99 3.27
C VAL A 680 -22.59 5.03 1.78
N SER A 681 -21.79 6.02 1.39
CA SER A 681 -21.35 6.21 0.01
C SER A 681 -20.18 5.29 -0.36
N LEU A 682 -19.86 5.22 -1.66
CA LEU A 682 -18.69 4.47 -2.13
C LEU A 682 -17.37 5.02 -1.53
N PRO A 683 -17.09 6.34 -1.52
CA PRO A 683 -15.88 6.87 -0.88
C PRO A 683 -15.71 6.46 0.59
N ALA A 684 -16.79 6.43 1.38
CA ALA A 684 -16.74 6.01 2.78
C ALA A 684 -16.38 4.52 2.96
N LEU A 685 -16.54 3.69 1.93
CA LEU A 685 -16.19 2.27 1.92
C LEU A 685 -14.77 2.02 1.36
N SER A 686 -14.09 3.06 0.88
CA SER A 686 -12.84 2.97 0.13
C SER A 686 -11.80 3.99 0.60
N GLU A 687 -11.90 4.50 1.82
CA GLU A 687 -10.88 5.39 2.39
C GLU A 687 -9.56 4.66 2.58
N ARG A 688 -8.46 5.41 2.66
CA ARG A 688 -7.11 4.83 2.85
C ARG A 688 -7.02 3.94 4.09
N ARG A 689 -7.71 4.30 5.17
CA ARG A 689 -7.76 3.51 6.43
C ARG A 689 -8.70 2.30 6.35
N GLY A 690 -9.36 2.10 5.22
CA GLY A 690 -10.37 1.08 5.01
C GLY A 690 -11.79 1.63 5.16
N SER A 691 -12.76 0.73 5.05
CA SER A 691 -14.18 1.03 5.15
C SER A 691 -14.57 1.60 6.52
N ILE A 692 -15.42 2.64 6.54
CA ILE A 692 -15.98 3.21 7.78
C ILE A 692 -16.72 2.17 8.63
N THR A 693 -17.14 1.05 8.02
CA THR A 693 -17.86 -0.02 8.72
C THR A 693 -17.04 -0.68 9.82
N TYR A 694 -15.70 -0.67 9.73
CA TYR A 694 -14.84 -1.10 10.85
C TYR A 694 -15.07 -0.27 12.12
N ASP A 695 -15.44 1.00 11.96
CA ASP A 695 -15.61 1.94 13.06
C ASP A 695 -17.09 2.01 13.51
N ILE A 696 -18.04 1.86 12.58
CA ILE A 696 -19.48 1.91 12.88
C ILE A 696 -20.15 0.56 13.16
N THR A 697 -19.49 -0.55 12.84
CA THR A 697 -19.90 -1.95 13.12
C THR A 697 -21.41 -2.21 12.96
N PRO A 698 -21.94 -2.23 11.72
CA PRO A 698 -23.37 -2.38 11.46
C PRO A 698 -23.94 -3.73 11.90
N ASN A 699 -25.18 -3.72 12.42
CA ASN A 699 -25.97 -4.93 12.69
C ASN A 699 -26.74 -5.40 11.46
N VAL A 700 -27.13 -4.45 10.60
CA VAL A 700 -27.81 -4.71 9.32
C VAL A 700 -27.13 -3.87 8.25
N ALA A 701 -26.77 -4.49 7.13
CA ALA A 701 -26.25 -3.79 5.95
C ALA A 701 -27.16 -4.06 4.75
N VAL A 702 -27.64 -3.01 4.10
CA VAL A 702 -28.52 -3.06 2.93
C VAL A 702 -27.73 -2.68 1.69
N VAL A 703 -27.78 -3.51 0.66
CA VAL A 703 -27.29 -3.22 -0.68
C VAL A 703 -28.48 -3.11 -1.62
N THR A 704 -28.88 -1.87 -1.94
CA THR A 704 -30.11 -1.58 -2.67
C THR A 704 -30.01 -1.94 -4.16
N SER A 705 -28.90 -1.58 -4.82
CA SER A 705 -28.65 -1.88 -6.24
C SER A 705 -27.19 -1.61 -6.62
N ILE A 706 -26.74 -2.19 -7.74
CA ILE A 706 -25.49 -1.84 -8.41
C ILE A 706 -25.78 -1.40 -9.85
N ALA A 707 -25.26 -0.25 -10.22
CA ALA A 707 -25.42 0.36 -11.54
C ALA A 707 -24.21 1.23 -11.88
N PRO A 708 -23.96 1.54 -13.17
CA PRO A 708 -22.85 2.40 -13.60
C PRO A 708 -23.01 3.83 -13.04
N ALA A 709 -22.37 4.08 -11.90
CA ALA A 709 -22.37 5.35 -11.18
C ALA A 709 -21.01 5.51 -10.49
N HIS A 710 -20.50 6.74 -10.37
CA HIS A 710 -19.18 7.00 -9.78
C HIS A 710 -18.00 6.36 -10.54
N LEU A 711 -18.12 6.19 -11.86
CA LEU A 711 -17.07 5.58 -12.70
C LEU A 711 -15.79 6.44 -12.77
N SER A 712 -15.86 7.70 -12.34
CA SER A 712 -14.70 8.57 -12.16
C SER A 712 -13.90 8.28 -10.89
N HIS A 713 -14.41 7.47 -9.95
CA HIS A 713 -13.67 7.07 -8.76
C HIS A 713 -12.57 6.08 -9.12
N LYS A 714 -11.37 6.28 -8.58
CA LYS A 714 -10.19 5.48 -8.90
C LYS A 714 -10.44 4.01 -8.56
N GLY A 715 -10.35 3.12 -9.56
CA GLY A 715 -10.60 1.68 -9.41
C GLY A 715 -12.06 1.25 -9.63
N ALA A 716 -13.02 2.18 -9.73
CA ALA A 716 -14.45 1.87 -9.90
C ALA A 716 -14.90 2.02 -11.38
N SER A 717 -14.03 1.69 -12.35
CA SER A 717 -14.25 1.96 -13.78
C SER A 717 -15.27 1.01 -14.47
N SER A 718 -15.87 0.08 -13.72
CA SER A 718 -16.87 -0.88 -14.19
C SER A 718 -17.93 -1.15 -13.12
N VAL A 719 -19.05 -1.77 -13.50
CA VAL A 719 -20.09 -2.25 -12.57
C VAL A 719 -19.50 -3.19 -11.52
N GLU A 720 -18.62 -4.10 -11.94
CA GLU A 720 -17.88 -5.01 -11.07
C GLU A 720 -16.91 -4.26 -10.13
N GLY A 721 -16.22 -3.22 -10.62
CA GLY A 721 -15.36 -2.38 -9.79
C GLY A 721 -16.15 -1.64 -8.69
N ILE A 722 -17.33 -1.11 -9.03
CA ILE A 722 -18.26 -0.51 -8.07
C ILE A 722 -18.71 -1.55 -7.04
N ALA A 723 -19.06 -2.76 -7.47
CA ALA A 723 -19.45 -3.86 -6.58
C ALA A 723 -18.32 -4.23 -5.61
N ASN A 724 -17.09 -4.31 -6.11
CA ASN A 724 -15.91 -4.64 -5.30
C ASN A 724 -15.62 -3.61 -4.20
N PHE A 725 -15.90 -2.33 -4.41
CA PHE A 725 -15.83 -1.34 -3.32
C PHE A 725 -17.04 -1.44 -2.38
N LYS A 726 -18.25 -1.57 -2.94
CA LYS A 726 -19.47 -1.54 -2.14
C LYS A 726 -19.64 -2.77 -1.24
N LYS A 727 -19.06 -3.93 -1.59
CA LYS A 727 -19.04 -5.11 -0.72
C LYS A 727 -18.32 -4.85 0.62
N HIS A 728 -17.45 -3.82 0.68
CA HIS A 728 -16.79 -3.44 1.92
C HIS A 728 -17.73 -2.86 2.98
N ILE A 729 -19.03 -2.72 2.69
CA ILE A 729 -20.03 -2.46 3.73
C ILE A 729 -20.11 -3.60 4.77
N PHE A 730 -19.67 -4.81 4.43
CA PHE A 730 -19.66 -5.96 5.34
C PHE A 730 -18.41 -6.06 6.21
N CYS A 731 -17.34 -5.33 5.89
CA CYS A 731 -16.02 -5.57 6.48
C CYS A 731 -15.95 -5.42 8.01
N GLY A 732 -16.70 -4.47 8.58
CA GLY A 732 -16.79 -4.29 10.03
C GLY A 732 -17.97 -4.98 10.72
N MET A 733 -18.73 -5.81 10.01
CA MET A 733 -19.88 -6.50 10.60
C MET A 733 -19.45 -7.74 11.38
N SER A 734 -20.11 -7.97 12.53
CA SER A 734 -19.94 -9.19 13.34
C SER A 734 -20.69 -10.38 12.73
N ALA A 735 -20.21 -11.60 13.01
CA ALA A 735 -20.90 -12.83 12.62
C ALA A 735 -22.33 -12.87 13.20
N GLY A 736 -23.29 -13.39 12.42
CA GLY A 736 -24.72 -13.41 12.78
C GLY A 736 -25.48 -12.12 12.50
N SER A 737 -24.80 -11.01 12.17
CA SER A 737 -25.46 -9.80 11.64
C SER A 737 -26.09 -10.04 10.26
N TYR A 738 -26.93 -9.12 9.78
CA TYR A 738 -27.72 -9.32 8.57
C TYR A 738 -27.22 -8.55 7.35
N ALA A 739 -27.06 -9.24 6.23
CA ALA A 739 -26.89 -8.65 4.90
C ALA A 739 -28.21 -8.73 4.13
N ILE A 740 -28.72 -7.57 3.70
CA ILE A 740 -29.95 -7.44 2.93
C ILE A 740 -29.59 -7.09 1.49
N LEU A 741 -29.86 -8.01 0.57
CA LEU A 741 -29.35 -7.94 -0.80
C LEU A 741 -30.49 -7.93 -1.80
N ASN A 742 -30.44 -6.99 -2.75
CA ASN A 742 -31.29 -7.05 -3.93
C ASN A 742 -30.85 -8.25 -4.79
N ARG A 743 -31.73 -9.22 -4.99
CA ARG A 743 -31.40 -10.43 -5.77
C ARG A 743 -31.35 -10.18 -7.27
N ASP A 744 -32.00 -9.11 -7.74
CA ASP A 744 -32.04 -8.74 -9.16
C ASP A 744 -30.83 -7.91 -9.59
N MET A 745 -29.95 -7.52 -8.66
CA MET A 745 -28.81 -6.66 -8.99
C MET A 745 -27.69 -7.42 -9.72
N PRO A 746 -26.98 -6.77 -10.66
CA PRO A 746 -25.78 -7.37 -11.24
C PRO A 746 -24.70 -7.56 -10.17
N CYS A 747 -23.83 -8.55 -10.37
CA CYS A 747 -22.74 -8.90 -9.46
C CYS A 747 -23.21 -9.30 -8.05
N TYR A 748 -24.42 -9.84 -7.91
CA TYR A 748 -24.97 -10.31 -6.63
C TYR A 748 -24.01 -11.28 -5.90
N GLU A 749 -23.36 -12.17 -6.64
CA GLU A 749 -22.46 -13.21 -6.13
C GLU A 749 -21.28 -12.62 -5.35
N ILE A 750 -20.78 -11.44 -5.76
CA ILE A 750 -19.69 -10.73 -5.05
C ILE A 750 -20.10 -10.37 -3.63
N PHE A 751 -21.34 -9.91 -3.45
CA PHE A 751 -21.88 -9.53 -2.15
C PHE A 751 -22.22 -10.77 -1.32
N GLU A 752 -22.81 -11.79 -1.95
CA GLU A 752 -23.14 -13.04 -1.28
C GLU A 752 -21.89 -13.72 -0.73
N GLN A 753 -20.81 -13.78 -1.53
CA GLN A 753 -19.54 -14.36 -1.10
C GLN A 753 -18.95 -13.59 0.09
N LYS A 754 -18.87 -12.25 0.01
CA LYS A 754 -18.33 -11.44 1.11
C LYS A 754 -19.18 -11.56 2.38
N ALA A 755 -20.51 -11.62 2.25
CA ALA A 755 -21.40 -11.85 3.40
C ALA A 755 -21.16 -13.22 4.05
N LYS A 756 -20.95 -14.28 3.25
CA LYS A 756 -20.59 -15.63 3.74
C LYS A 756 -19.23 -15.66 4.44
N GLU A 757 -18.22 -14.98 3.90
CA GLU A 757 -16.89 -14.83 4.54
C GLU A 757 -16.99 -14.24 5.95
N HIS A 758 -17.91 -13.30 6.16
CA HIS A 758 -18.20 -12.68 7.46
C HIS A 758 -19.24 -13.45 8.31
N ARG A 759 -19.73 -14.61 7.83
CA ARG A 759 -20.78 -15.43 8.49
C ARG A 759 -22.05 -14.62 8.80
N LEU A 760 -22.49 -13.81 7.84
CA LEU A 760 -23.70 -13.00 7.95
C LEU A 760 -24.94 -13.81 7.56
N ASN A 761 -26.07 -13.47 8.16
CA ASN A 761 -27.38 -13.94 7.74
C ASN A 761 -27.82 -13.15 6.50
N ILE A 762 -28.17 -13.84 5.41
CA ILE A 762 -28.54 -13.18 4.15
C ILE A 762 -30.06 -13.18 3.99
N ILE A 763 -30.64 -11.99 3.80
CA ILE A 763 -32.05 -11.82 3.41
C ILE A 763 -32.06 -11.17 2.02
N THR A 764 -32.69 -11.84 1.06
CA THR A 764 -32.80 -11.35 -0.32
C THR A 764 -34.16 -10.72 -0.58
N PHE A 765 -34.19 -9.68 -1.42
CA PHE A 765 -35.42 -9.05 -1.88
C PHE A 765 -35.40 -8.82 -3.39
N GLY A 766 -36.59 -8.69 -4.00
CA GLY A 766 -36.74 -8.36 -5.42
C GLY A 766 -37.82 -9.18 -6.13
N THR A 767 -37.73 -9.26 -7.44
CA THR A 767 -38.61 -10.02 -8.34
C THR A 767 -38.12 -11.45 -8.56
N HIS A 768 -36.81 -11.69 -8.38
CA HIS A 768 -36.16 -12.99 -8.58
C HIS A 768 -36.90 -14.15 -7.88
N PRO A 769 -37.00 -15.33 -8.52
CA PRO A 769 -37.69 -16.48 -7.92
C PRO A 769 -37.18 -16.92 -6.55
N GLU A 770 -35.88 -16.75 -6.31
CA GLU A 770 -35.19 -17.11 -5.06
C GLU A 770 -35.12 -15.97 -4.04
N ALA A 771 -35.77 -14.82 -4.29
CA ALA A 771 -35.84 -13.76 -3.29
C ALA A 771 -36.70 -14.20 -2.09
N LEU A 772 -36.23 -13.96 -0.85
CA LEU A 772 -37.01 -14.26 0.35
C LEU A 772 -38.21 -13.32 0.48
N VAL A 773 -37.98 -12.02 0.24
CA VAL A 773 -38.99 -10.97 0.16
C VAL A 773 -39.23 -10.68 -1.32
N ARG A 774 -40.17 -11.42 -1.92
CA ARG A 774 -40.37 -11.47 -3.37
C ARG A 774 -41.62 -10.74 -3.81
N MET A 775 -41.50 -9.85 -4.79
CA MET A 775 -42.63 -9.26 -5.48
C MET A 775 -42.52 -9.61 -6.98
N PRO A 776 -43.27 -10.58 -7.50
CA PRO A 776 -43.13 -11.02 -8.89
C PRO A 776 -43.35 -9.91 -9.93
N GLU A 777 -44.23 -8.95 -9.63
CA GLU A 777 -44.52 -7.79 -10.45
C GLU A 777 -44.50 -6.53 -9.58
N LEU A 778 -43.61 -5.58 -9.90
CA LEU A 778 -43.46 -4.34 -9.15
C LEU A 778 -44.60 -3.38 -9.47
N LYS A 779 -45.62 -3.40 -8.63
CA LYS A 779 -46.81 -2.55 -8.77
C LYS A 779 -47.35 -2.17 -7.40
N ASP A 780 -47.66 -0.90 -7.20
CA ASP A 780 -48.31 -0.46 -5.96
C ASP A 780 -49.68 -1.15 -5.78
N GLY A 781 -49.99 -1.57 -4.55
CA GLY A 781 -51.13 -2.42 -4.25
C GLY A 781 -50.96 -3.89 -4.67
N GLY A 782 -49.81 -4.28 -5.23
CA GLY A 782 -49.51 -5.64 -5.65
C GLY A 782 -49.26 -6.62 -4.50
N ALA A 783 -49.35 -7.92 -4.81
CA ALA A 783 -49.01 -8.98 -3.88
C ALA A 783 -47.49 -9.18 -3.83
N PHE A 784 -46.95 -9.36 -2.64
CA PHE A 784 -45.58 -9.81 -2.41
C PHE A 784 -45.57 -10.98 -1.42
N PHE A 785 -44.48 -11.72 -1.38
CA PHE A 785 -44.34 -12.94 -0.62
C PHE A 785 -43.14 -12.85 0.31
N VAL A 786 -43.29 -13.29 1.55
CA VAL A 786 -42.18 -13.47 2.50
C VAL A 786 -42.13 -14.93 2.89
N ALA A 787 -41.06 -15.62 2.47
CA ALA A 787 -40.90 -17.06 2.72
C ALA A 787 -42.15 -17.89 2.31
N GLY A 788 -42.81 -17.51 1.21
CA GLY A 788 -44.01 -18.17 0.69
C GLY A 788 -45.36 -17.65 1.22
N ASN A 789 -45.37 -16.86 2.30
CA ASN A 789 -46.59 -16.23 2.80
C ASN A 789 -46.92 -14.97 2.00
N ALA A 790 -48.18 -14.82 1.57
CA ALA A 790 -48.62 -13.71 0.74
C ALA A 790 -49.04 -12.50 1.58
N TYR A 791 -48.62 -11.31 1.15
CA TYR A 791 -48.96 -10.02 1.72
C TYR A 791 -49.29 -9.04 0.59
N LYS A 792 -49.91 -7.91 0.94
CA LYS A 792 -50.20 -6.82 0.00
C LYS A 792 -49.40 -5.59 0.38
N LEU A 793 -48.60 -5.06 -0.54
CA LEU A 793 -47.85 -3.83 -0.32
C LEU A 793 -48.64 -2.66 -0.93
N SER A 794 -48.96 -1.67 -0.10
CA SER A 794 -49.39 -0.37 -0.58
C SER A 794 -48.42 0.67 -0.06
N CYS A 795 -47.75 1.36 -0.97
CA CYS A 795 -46.77 2.40 -0.69
C CYS A 795 -46.85 3.40 -1.85
N PRO A 796 -47.24 4.66 -1.62
CA PRO A 796 -47.55 5.63 -2.68
C PRO A 796 -46.26 6.20 -3.29
N VAL A 797 -45.49 5.34 -3.94
CA VAL A 797 -44.20 5.61 -4.57
C VAL A 797 -44.18 5.03 -5.98
N PRO A 798 -43.32 5.56 -6.88
CA PRO A 798 -43.07 4.96 -8.19
C PRO A 798 -42.66 3.48 -8.10
N ALA A 799 -42.99 2.68 -9.12
CA ALA A 799 -42.74 1.23 -9.14
C ALA A 799 -41.28 0.84 -8.85
N GLU A 800 -40.31 1.64 -9.32
CA GLU A 800 -38.89 1.40 -9.09
C GLU A 800 -38.45 1.59 -7.63
N GLN A 801 -39.20 2.36 -6.84
CA GLN A 801 -38.97 2.56 -5.41
C GLN A 801 -39.63 1.46 -4.56
N LEU A 802 -40.42 0.57 -5.17
CA LEU A 802 -40.94 -0.60 -4.46
C LEU A 802 -39.80 -1.55 -4.06
N TYR A 803 -38.67 -1.56 -4.76
CA TYR A 803 -37.44 -2.22 -4.28
C TYR A 803 -36.98 -1.68 -2.92
N ASP A 804 -37.03 -0.36 -2.72
CA ASP A 804 -36.66 0.28 -1.45
C ASP A 804 -37.66 -0.11 -0.33
N ALA A 805 -38.94 -0.26 -0.66
CA ALA A 805 -39.97 -0.74 0.25
C ALA A 805 -39.77 -2.22 0.63
N LEU A 806 -39.46 -3.10 -0.33
CA LEU A 806 -39.13 -4.52 -0.07
C LEU A 806 -37.85 -4.65 0.77
N ALA A 807 -36.84 -3.82 0.52
CA ALA A 807 -35.65 -3.74 1.36
C ALA A 807 -36.00 -3.32 2.79
N THR A 808 -36.93 -2.36 2.96
CA THR A 808 -37.41 -1.93 4.28
C THR A 808 -38.18 -3.02 5.02
N VAL A 809 -38.97 -3.84 4.32
CA VAL A 809 -39.60 -5.03 4.89
C VAL A 809 -38.53 -6.05 5.33
N ALA A 810 -37.53 -6.31 4.50
CA ALA A 810 -36.40 -7.17 4.86
C ALA A 810 -35.64 -6.66 6.11
N VAL A 811 -35.44 -5.34 6.23
CA VAL A 811 -34.84 -4.72 7.43
C VAL A 811 -35.71 -4.97 8.65
N SER A 812 -37.02 -4.78 8.52
CA SER A 812 -37.98 -5.01 9.61
C SER A 812 -37.90 -6.45 10.14
N ILE A 813 -37.81 -7.43 9.23
CA ILE A 813 -37.59 -8.85 9.59
C ILE A 813 -36.28 -9.02 10.36
N ALA A 814 -35.17 -8.46 9.85
CA ALA A 814 -33.86 -8.57 10.49
C ALA A 814 -33.81 -7.95 11.90
N VAL A 815 -34.54 -6.85 12.13
CA VAL A 815 -34.55 -6.17 13.42
C VAL A 815 -35.66 -6.64 14.37
N GLY A 816 -36.59 -7.48 13.91
CA GLY A 816 -37.68 -8.05 14.70
C GLY A 816 -38.95 -7.20 14.77
N ILE A 817 -39.20 -6.35 13.76
CA ILE A 817 -40.44 -5.57 13.64
C ILE A 817 -41.47 -6.39 12.82
N PRO A 818 -42.71 -6.57 13.30
CA PRO A 818 -43.76 -7.29 12.57
C PRO A 818 -44.04 -6.70 11.19
N ILE A 819 -44.22 -7.56 10.19
CA ILE A 819 -44.41 -7.17 8.78
C ILE A 819 -45.67 -6.30 8.64
N GLU A 820 -46.76 -6.66 9.31
CA GLU A 820 -48.04 -5.95 9.26
C GLU A 820 -47.88 -4.49 9.70
N LYS A 821 -47.12 -4.27 10.80
CA LYS A 821 -46.82 -2.94 11.31
C LYS A 821 -45.97 -2.14 10.32
N THR A 822 -44.98 -2.77 9.69
CA THR A 822 -44.18 -2.15 8.63
C THR A 822 -45.05 -1.72 7.45
N LEU A 823 -45.99 -2.56 7.02
CA LEU A 823 -46.90 -2.26 5.92
C LEU A 823 -47.83 -1.09 6.24
N ASP A 824 -48.32 -0.98 7.48
CA ASP A 824 -49.16 0.14 7.90
C ASP A 824 -48.40 1.48 7.82
N TYR A 825 -47.11 1.50 8.17
CA TYR A 825 -46.28 2.70 8.04
C TYR A 825 -45.95 3.03 6.58
N LEU A 826 -45.60 2.03 5.76
CA LEU A 826 -45.24 2.26 4.35
C LEU A 826 -46.40 2.86 3.54
N LYS A 827 -47.66 2.57 3.90
CA LYS A 827 -48.86 3.20 3.30
C LYS A 827 -48.89 4.71 3.43
N THR A 828 -48.28 5.26 4.49
CA THR A 828 -48.29 6.70 4.80
C THR A 828 -46.99 7.40 4.41
N PHE A 829 -46.05 6.68 3.79
CA PHE A 829 -44.78 7.25 3.36
C PHE A 829 -44.99 8.27 2.24
N THR A 830 -44.25 9.37 2.27
CA THR A 830 -44.26 10.38 1.20
C THR A 830 -42.88 10.47 0.55
N PRO A 831 -42.80 10.49 -0.80
CA PRO A 831 -41.53 10.63 -1.50
C PRO A 831 -40.76 11.90 -1.10
N VAL A 832 -39.44 11.78 -0.99
CA VAL A 832 -38.54 12.89 -0.68
C VAL A 832 -38.42 13.84 -1.89
N GLU A 833 -38.28 15.15 -1.63
CA GLU A 833 -38.07 16.17 -2.67
C GLU A 833 -36.96 15.79 -3.67
N GLY A 834 -37.29 15.85 -4.96
CA GLY A 834 -36.44 15.53 -6.10
C GLY A 834 -36.11 14.04 -6.26
N ARG A 835 -36.88 13.17 -5.61
CA ARG A 835 -36.78 11.70 -5.70
C ARG A 835 -38.11 11.07 -6.09
N GLY A 836 -38.73 11.58 -7.15
CA GLY A 836 -39.98 11.07 -7.70
C GLY A 836 -41.23 11.61 -7.01
N ASN A 837 -41.12 12.70 -6.24
CA ASN A 837 -42.29 13.36 -5.69
C ASN A 837 -43.14 13.97 -6.82
N ILE A 838 -44.45 13.83 -6.67
CA ILE A 838 -45.44 14.37 -7.60
C ILE A 838 -45.90 15.72 -7.06
N LEU A 839 -45.74 16.76 -7.86
CA LEU A 839 -46.19 18.13 -7.58
C LEU A 839 -47.35 18.46 -8.51
N LYS A 840 -48.40 19.10 -7.98
CA LYS A 840 -49.44 19.71 -8.80
C LYS A 840 -49.11 21.19 -8.92
N VAL A 841 -48.93 21.68 -10.15
CA VAL A 841 -48.43 23.03 -10.40
C VAL A 841 -49.38 23.78 -11.32
N ASN A 842 -49.63 25.07 -11.04
CA ASN A 842 -50.21 25.99 -12.01
C ASN A 842 -49.10 26.88 -12.57
N LEU A 843 -48.81 26.73 -13.86
CA LEU A 843 -47.82 27.55 -14.58
C LEU A 843 -48.54 28.46 -15.56
N ALA A 844 -48.60 29.76 -15.28
CA ALA A 844 -49.27 30.75 -16.14
C ALA A 844 -50.68 30.31 -16.62
N GLY A 845 -51.50 29.75 -15.72
CA GLY A 845 -52.85 29.27 -16.03
C GLY A 845 -52.94 27.82 -16.54
N LYS A 846 -51.81 27.12 -16.73
CA LYS A 846 -51.74 25.70 -17.12
C LYS A 846 -51.59 24.82 -15.89
N ASN A 847 -52.51 23.88 -15.68
CA ASN A 847 -52.41 22.89 -14.61
C ASN A 847 -51.53 21.71 -15.07
N LEU A 848 -50.47 21.43 -14.33
CA LEU A 848 -49.45 20.42 -14.66
C LEU A 848 -49.29 19.43 -13.51
N THR A 849 -48.98 18.18 -13.85
CA THR A 849 -48.50 17.18 -12.89
C THR A 849 -47.02 16.96 -13.11
N VAL A 850 -46.18 17.34 -12.14
CA VAL A 850 -44.71 17.31 -12.28
C VAL A 850 -44.13 16.19 -11.43
N ILE A 851 -43.35 15.29 -12.05
CA ILE A 851 -42.59 14.24 -11.36
C ILE A 851 -41.15 14.72 -11.22
N ASP A 852 -40.78 15.22 -10.04
CA ASP A 852 -39.44 15.75 -9.80
C ASP A 852 -38.46 14.63 -9.38
N SER A 853 -37.53 14.29 -10.28
CA SER A 853 -36.46 13.30 -10.07
C SER A 853 -35.07 13.91 -10.31
N THR A 854 -34.86 15.17 -9.91
CA THR A 854 -33.67 15.96 -10.24
C THR A 854 -32.47 15.84 -9.29
N LYS A 855 -32.53 15.00 -8.24
CA LYS A 855 -31.41 14.86 -7.29
C LYS A 855 -30.27 13.99 -7.79
N ASN A 856 -30.57 12.86 -8.43
CA ASN A 856 -29.56 11.89 -8.88
C ASN A 856 -29.97 11.23 -10.20
N ALA A 857 -28.99 10.96 -11.05
CA ALA A 857 -29.16 10.18 -12.26
C ALA A 857 -28.01 9.21 -12.50
N ASN A 858 -28.37 8.08 -13.07
CA ASN A 858 -27.52 7.11 -13.77
C ASN A 858 -28.37 6.41 -14.84
N PRO A 859 -27.75 5.66 -15.77
CA PRO A 859 -28.46 5.10 -16.93
C PRO A 859 -29.66 4.24 -16.52
N VAL A 860 -29.49 3.36 -15.54
CA VAL A 860 -30.56 2.48 -15.03
C VAL A 860 -31.72 3.29 -14.46
N SER A 861 -31.43 4.28 -13.60
CA SER A 861 -32.47 5.13 -13.01
C SER A 861 -33.24 5.95 -14.07
N MET A 862 -32.55 6.40 -15.14
CA MET A 862 -33.18 7.14 -16.24
C MET A 862 -34.19 6.28 -16.98
N THR A 863 -33.83 5.03 -17.26
CA THR A 863 -34.74 4.05 -17.86
C THR A 863 -35.97 3.80 -16.99
N TYR A 864 -35.80 3.62 -15.68
CA TYR A 864 -36.94 3.42 -14.77
C TYR A 864 -37.88 4.62 -14.73
N ALA A 865 -37.35 5.83 -14.67
CA ALA A 865 -38.19 7.03 -14.66
C ALA A 865 -39.00 7.19 -15.96
N LEU A 866 -38.40 6.85 -17.10
CA LEU A 866 -39.09 6.82 -18.40
C LEU A 866 -40.17 5.73 -18.47
N GLN A 867 -39.92 4.56 -17.88
CA GLN A 867 -40.93 3.49 -17.75
C GLN A 867 -42.09 3.91 -16.84
N HIS A 868 -41.79 4.60 -15.73
CA HIS A 868 -42.82 5.16 -14.87
C HIS A 868 -43.68 6.19 -15.62
N LEU A 869 -43.06 7.11 -16.36
CA LEU A 869 -43.79 8.06 -17.22
C LEU A 869 -44.69 7.32 -18.23
N LYS A 870 -44.22 6.21 -18.82
CA LYS A 870 -45.01 5.38 -19.73
C LYS A 870 -46.24 4.76 -19.06
N SER A 871 -46.11 4.32 -17.81
CA SER A 871 -47.17 3.63 -17.06
C SER A 871 -48.34 4.52 -16.64
N ILE A 872 -48.17 5.84 -16.69
CA ILE A 872 -49.23 6.80 -16.39
C ILE A 872 -50.21 6.79 -17.56
N GLU A 873 -51.44 6.35 -17.32
CA GLU A 873 -52.47 6.29 -18.35
C GLU A 873 -52.74 7.69 -18.92
N PRO A 874 -52.81 7.82 -20.26
CA PRO A 874 -53.08 9.09 -20.92
C PRO A 874 -54.55 9.48 -20.76
N ASN A 875 -54.96 9.91 -19.56
CA ASN A 875 -56.25 10.56 -19.37
C ASN A 875 -56.12 12.05 -19.72
N GLN A 876 -56.34 12.39 -21.00
CA GLN A 876 -56.35 13.74 -21.58
C GLN A 876 -55.05 14.58 -21.44
N ALA A 877 -53.95 13.97 -21.00
CA ALA A 877 -52.68 14.64 -20.71
C ALA A 877 -51.53 14.10 -21.56
N ALA A 878 -50.71 14.98 -22.16
CA ALA A 878 -49.49 14.56 -22.85
C ALA A 878 -48.36 14.27 -21.84
N ARG A 879 -47.55 13.26 -22.14
CA ARG A 879 -46.38 12.85 -21.35
C ARG A 879 -45.15 13.60 -21.84
N VAL A 880 -44.59 14.45 -20.99
CA VAL A 880 -43.42 15.28 -21.31
C VAL A 880 -42.22 14.82 -20.48
N ALA A 881 -41.08 14.56 -21.13
CA ALA A 881 -39.83 14.21 -20.44
C ALA A 881 -38.79 15.34 -20.58
N ILE A 882 -38.35 15.91 -19.46
CA ILE A 882 -37.26 16.88 -19.39
C ILE A 882 -36.04 16.18 -18.78
N LEU A 883 -35.04 15.88 -19.60
CA LEU A 883 -33.88 15.08 -19.20
C LEU A 883 -32.58 15.85 -19.36
N GLY A 884 -31.67 15.73 -18.38
CA GLY A 884 -30.33 16.30 -18.50
C GLY A 884 -29.20 15.34 -18.17
N ASP A 885 -27.98 15.82 -18.40
CA ASP A 885 -26.75 15.02 -18.34
C ASP A 885 -26.60 14.17 -17.04
N ILE A 886 -26.00 13.00 -17.22
CA ILE A 886 -25.56 12.09 -16.16
C ILE A 886 -24.11 12.44 -15.79
N ALA A 887 -23.89 12.84 -14.54
CA ALA A 887 -22.58 13.17 -14.01
C ALA A 887 -21.78 11.91 -13.59
N ALA A 888 -20.47 12.08 -13.39
CA ALA A 888 -19.57 11.06 -12.82
C ALA A 888 -19.46 9.72 -13.59
N LEU A 889 -19.67 9.74 -14.92
CA LEU A 889 -19.46 8.59 -15.81
C LEU A 889 -18.04 8.51 -16.41
N GLY A 890 -17.21 9.55 -16.22
CA GLY A 890 -15.83 9.58 -16.71
C GLY A 890 -15.74 9.46 -18.22
N SER A 891 -14.80 8.65 -18.72
CA SER A 891 -14.62 8.41 -20.17
C SER A 891 -15.80 7.71 -20.84
N LYS A 892 -16.73 7.12 -20.07
CA LYS A 892 -17.90 6.41 -20.60
C LYS A 892 -19.16 7.28 -20.75
N SER A 893 -19.08 8.59 -20.50
CA SER A 893 -20.25 9.48 -20.62
C SER A 893 -20.93 9.37 -21.99
N ILE A 894 -20.18 9.38 -23.09
CA ILE A 894 -20.76 9.31 -24.45
C ILE A 894 -21.52 8.00 -24.67
N GLU A 895 -20.90 6.87 -24.32
CA GLU A 895 -21.47 5.53 -24.47
C GLU A 895 -22.82 5.40 -23.75
N TYR A 896 -22.85 5.76 -22.46
CA TYR A 896 -24.05 5.62 -21.65
C TYR A 896 -25.16 6.61 -22.04
N HIS A 897 -24.83 7.83 -22.49
CA HIS A 897 -25.86 8.76 -22.97
C HIS A 897 -26.47 8.29 -24.30
N LYS A 898 -25.67 7.72 -25.22
CA LYS A 898 -26.21 7.08 -26.44
C LYS A 898 -27.20 5.97 -26.10
N GLY A 899 -26.87 5.13 -25.11
CA GLY A 899 -27.74 4.04 -24.66
C GLY A 899 -29.12 4.50 -24.16
N LEU A 900 -29.27 5.75 -23.71
CA LEU A 900 -30.58 6.29 -23.29
C LEU A 900 -31.59 6.38 -24.45
N ALA A 901 -31.12 6.45 -25.70
CA ALA A 901 -32.00 6.53 -26.87
C ALA A 901 -33.00 5.36 -26.93
N GLU A 902 -32.57 4.15 -26.59
CA GLU A 902 -33.42 2.96 -26.57
C GLU A 902 -34.54 3.09 -25.53
N ALA A 903 -34.21 3.57 -24.33
CA ALA A 903 -35.18 3.80 -23.27
C ALA A 903 -36.20 4.89 -23.64
N MET A 904 -35.75 5.97 -24.29
CA MET A 904 -36.64 7.05 -24.75
C MET A 904 -37.59 6.54 -25.84
N LEU A 905 -37.09 5.75 -26.79
CA LEU A 905 -37.91 5.13 -27.84
C LEU A 905 -38.93 4.15 -27.26
N ALA A 906 -38.54 3.34 -26.27
CA ALA A 906 -39.46 2.40 -25.64
C ALA A 906 -40.55 3.08 -24.78
N ALA A 907 -40.26 4.26 -24.22
CA ALA A 907 -41.20 5.02 -23.40
C ALA A 907 -42.23 5.81 -24.22
N GLU A 908 -41.87 6.20 -25.44
CA GLU A 908 -42.68 7.01 -26.37
C GLU A 908 -43.33 8.26 -25.73
N PRO A 909 -42.56 9.16 -25.05
CA PRO A 909 -43.12 10.42 -24.57
C PRO A 909 -43.63 11.27 -25.73
N ASP A 910 -44.73 11.99 -25.51
CA ASP A 910 -45.33 12.89 -26.50
C ASP A 910 -44.40 14.07 -26.84
N ARG A 911 -43.60 14.51 -25.86
CA ARG A 911 -42.57 15.55 -26.01
C ARG A 911 -41.34 15.26 -25.15
N ILE A 912 -40.15 15.54 -25.65
CA ILE A 912 -38.88 15.41 -24.92
C ILE A 912 -38.07 16.69 -25.01
N LEU A 913 -37.66 17.24 -23.86
CA LEU A 913 -36.71 18.34 -23.76
C LEU A 913 -35.39 17.80 -23.18
N LEU A 914 -34.34 17.82 -23.98
CA LEU A 914 -33.02 17.32 -23.62
C LEU A 914 -32.08 18.50 -23.31
N CYS A 915 -31.35 18.46 -22.20
CA CYS A 915 -30.49 19.57 -21.77
C CYS A 915 -29.10 19.12 -21.33
N GLY A 916 -28.07 19.69 -21.95
CA GLY A 916 -26.67 19.45 -21.60
C GLY A 916 -25.82 18.97 -22.78
N GLU A 917 -24.50 18.93 -22.57
CA GLU A 917 -23.54 18.60 -23.63
C GLU A 917 -23.68 17.15 -24.10
N PHE A 918 -23.86 16.21 -23.16
CA PHE A 918 -23.91 14.79 -23.50
C PHE A 918 -25.29 14.35 -24.02
N MET A 919 -26.35 15.06 -23.66
CA MET A 919 -27.69 14.81 -24.21
C MET A 919 -27.82 15.04 -25.73
N ARG A 920 -26.83 15.68 -26.38
CA ARG A 920 -26.77 15.78 -27.85
C ARG A 920 -26.66 14.41 -28.54
N TYR A 921 -26.05 13.42 -27.87
CA TYR A 921 -25.81 12.11 -28.47
C TYR A 921 -27.09 11.29 -28.62
N PRO A 922 -27.94 11.09 -27.59
CA PRO A 922 -29.24 10.45 -27.78
C PRO A 922 -30.17 11.28 -28.67
N TYR A 923 -30.12 12.63 -28.61
CA TYR A 923 -30.88 13.51 -29.51
C TYR A 923 -30.66 13.16 -30.99
N GLN A 924 -29.40 13.04 -31.43
CA GLN A 924 -29.08 12.69 -32.82
C GLN A 924 -29.68 11.36 -33.27
N MET A 925 -29.94 10.43 -32.35
CA MET A 925 -30.45 9.09 -32.64
C MET A 925 -31.98 9.02 -32.71
N ILE A 926 -32.69 9.97 -32.06
CA ILE A 926 -34.15 9.93 -31.90
C ILE A 926 -34.89 11.13 -32.51
N LYS A 927 -34.18 12.18 -32.97
CA LYS A 927 -34.76 13.42 -33.51
C LYS A 927 -35.75 13.23 -34.66
N ASP A 928 -35.58 12.18 -35.46
CA ASP A 928 -36.44 11.88 -36.61
C ASP A 928 -37.54 10.86 -36.26
N LYS A 929 -37.61 10.43 -34.98
CA LYS A 929 -38.51 9.37 -34.48
C LYS A 929 -39.45 9.84 -33.38
N LEU A 930 -39.05 10.83 -32.58
CA LEU A 930 -39.82 11.38 -31.47
C LEU A 930 -39.84 12.91 -31.56
N ASN A 931 -40.85 13.54 -30.96
CA ASN A 931 -40.88 15.00 -30.81
C ASN A 931 -39.89 15.44 -29.71
N VAL A 932 -38.66 15.72 -30.10
CA VAL A 932 -37.56 16.05 -29.19
C VAL A 932 -36.90 17.38 -29.55
N THR A 933 -36.61 18.19 -28.53
CA THR A 933 -35.81 19.41 -28.65
C THR A 933 -34.59 19.31 -27.73
N TRP A 934 -33.41 19.68 -28.24
CA TRP A 934 -32.17 19.70 -27.47
C TRP A 934 -31.68 21.12 -27.20
N PHE A 935 -31.34 21.38 -25.95
CA PHE A 935 -30.77 22.61 -25.45
C PHE A 935 -29.33 22.35 -24.97
N LYS A 936 -28.41 23.22 -25.40
CA LYS A 936 -27.01 23.11 -24.99
C LYS A 936 -26.82 23.45 -23.52
N THR A 937 -27.55 24.43 -23.00
CA THR A 937 -27.41 24.93 -21.63
C THR A 937 -28.76 24.97 -20.89
N LEU A 938 -28.70 24.95 -19.56
CA LEU A 938 -29.88 25.11 -18.69
C LEU A 938 -30.54 26.48 -18.89
N GLU A 939 -29.75 27.53 -19.11
CA GLU A 939 -30.22 28.89 -19.33
C GLU A 939 -31.10 28.99 -20.59
N ASP A 940 -30.70 28.32 -21.67
CA ASP A 940 -31.48 28.26 -22.91
C ASP A 940 -32.81 27.53 -22.70
N LEU A 941 -32.80 26.43 -21.93
CA LEU A 941 -34.02 25.72 -21.59
C LEU A 941 -34.95 26.58 -20.71
N ILE A 942 -34.44 27.23 -19.66
CA ILE A 942 -35.25 28.03 -18.73
C ILE A 942 -35.95 29.20 -19.45
N LYS A 943 -35.33 29.81 -20.46
CA LYS A 943 -35.94 30.94 -21.20
C LYS A 943 -37.22 30.57 -21.95
N GLY A 944 -37.41 29.30 -22.33
CA GLY A 944 -38.50 28.89 -23.22
C GLY A 944 -39.28 27.64 -22.81
N PHE A 945 -38.90 26.92 -21.75
CA PHE A 945 -39.52 25.61 -21.44
C PHE A 945 -41.04 25.67 -21.25
N ALA A 946 -41.58 26.79 -20.73
CA ALA A 946 -43.01 26.98 -20.52
C ALA A 946 -43.85 26.95 -21.80
N GLU A 947 -43.25 27.27 -22.95
CA GLU A 947 -43.89 27.23 -24.27
C GLU A 947 -44.11 25.79 -24.77
N TYR A 948 -43.29 24.85 -24.31
CA TYR A 948 -43.36 23.43 -24.65
C TYR A 948 -44.34 22.63 -23.77
N LEU A 949 -44.90 23.27 -22.73
CA LEU A 949 -45.84 22.67 -21.81
C LEU A 949 -47.28 23.11 -22.13
N GLN A 950 -48.23 22.19 -22.04
CA GLN A 950 -49.66 22.39 -22.27
C GLN A 950 -50.46 22.09 -21.00
N ASN A 951 -51.65 22.68 -20.90
CA ASN A 951 -52.54 22.41 -19.77
C ASN A 951 -52.92 20.92 -19.74
N GLY A 952 -52.79 20.30 -18.58
CA GLY A 952 -53.01 18.87 -18.36
C GLY A 952 -51.72 18.04 -18.38
N ASP A 953 -50.59 18.55 -18.89
CA ASP A 953 -49.37 17.74 -19.09
C ASP A 953 -48.87 17.05 -17.81
N THR A 954 -48.35 15.83 -17.99
CA THR A 954 -47.55 15.15 -16.98
C THR A 954 -46.07 15.26 -17.35
N VAL A 955 -45.29 15.97 -16.53
CA VAL A 955 -43.92 16.37 -16.81
C VAL A 955 -42.94 15.63 -15.90
N LEU A 956 -42.15 14.72 -16.45
CA LEU A 956 -41.01 14.11 -15.76
C LEU A 956 -39.79 15.03 -15.88
N ILE A 957 -39.14 15.38 -14.76
CA ILE A 957 -37.86 16.10 -14.79
C ILE A 957 -36.80 15.21 -14.14
N LYS A 958 -35.74 14.86 -14.89
CA LYS A 958 -34.70 13.97 -14.38
C LYS A 958 -33.29 14.34 -14.84
N SER A 959 -32.38 14.41 -13.89
CA SER A 959 -30.96 14.70 -14.14
C SER A 959 -30.09 14.40 -12.93
N SER A 960 -28.78 14.57 -13.09
CA SER A 960 -27.89 14.71 -11.94
C SER A 960 -28.07 16.08 -11.30
N ALA A 961 -27.92 16.20 -9.98
CA ALA A 961 -28.03 17.51 -9.29
C ALA A 961 -27.08 18.58 -9.88
N ALA A 962 -25.88 18.17 -10.30
CA ALA A 962 -24.85 19.06 -10.85
C ALA A 962 -25.26 19.77 -12.15
N THR A 963 -26.30 19.29 -12.85
CA THR A 963 -26.78 19.95 -14.07
C THR A 963 -27.66 21.17 -13.78
N GLY A 964 -28.11 21.34 -12.53
CA GLY A 964 -28.95 22.47 -12.12
C GLY A 964 -30.43 22.37 -12.50
N LEU A 965 -30.87 21.31 -13.19
CA LEU A 965 -32.27 21.13 -13.65
C LEU A 965 -33.33 21.16 -12.53
N SER A 966 -32.93 20.91 -11.28
CA SER A 966 -33.79 21.14 -10.10
C SER A 966 -34.33 22.57 -10.01
N GLN A 967 -33.68 23.56 -10.65
CA GLN A 967 -34.19 24.92 -10.76
C GLN A 967 -35.54 24.98 -11.49
N ILE A 968 -35.76 24.15 -12.51
CA ILE A 968 -37.03 24.09 -13.24
C ILE A 968 -38.13 23.58 -12.31
N ALA A 969 -37.88 22.50 -11.56
CA ALA A 969 -38.80 22.01 -10.54
C ALA A 969 -39.12 23.08 -9.48
N LYS A 970 -38.11 23.85 -9.05
CA LYS A 970 -38.29 24.97 -8.10
C LYS A 970 -39.11 26.13 -8.68
N LEU A 971 -38.86 26.53 -9.93
CA LEU A 971 -39.64 27.57 -10.61
C LEU A 971 -41.11 27.16 -10.70
N LEU A 972 -41.37 25.90 -11.08
CA LEU A 972 -42.70 25.31 -11.11
C LEU A 972 -43.35 25.30 -9.71
N SER A 973 -42.60 25.00 -8.64
CA SER A 973 -43.15 25.02 -7.26
C SER A 973 -43.40 26.41 -6.67
N LYS A 974 -42.77 27.48 -7.19
CA LYS A 974 -42.90 28.84 -6.61
C LYS A 974 -44.18 29.56 -7.05
N GLU A 975 -44.73 29.21 -8.21
CA GLU A 975 -46.00 29.78 -8.69
C GLU A 975 -47.23 29.26 -7.91
N GLU A 976 -47.05 28.25 -7.05
CA GLU A 976 -48.08 27.75 -6.12
C GLU A 976 -48.46 28.77 -5.02
N LYS A 977 -47.65 29.80 -4.76
CA LYS A 977 -47.84 30.74 -3.64
C LYS A 977 -48.77 31.94 -3.90
N ASN A 978 -49.39 32.04 -5.08
CA ASN A 978 -50.35 33.12 -5.39
C ASN A 978 -51.82 32.65 -5.34
N PHE A 979 -52.20 31.95 -4.26
CA PHE A 979 -53.60 31.66 -3.93
C PHE A 979 -53.84 31.89 -2.44
N ASP A 980 -54.08 33.16 -2.09
CA ASP A 980 -55.27 33.63 -1.36
C ASP A 980 -55.47 35.13 -1.67
#